data_AF-A5ZNQ2-F1
#
_entry.id   AF-A5ZNQ2-F1
#
_cell.length_a   1.000
_cell.length_b   1.000
_cell.length_c   1.000
_cell.angle_alpha   90.00
_cell.angle_beta   90.00
_cell.angle_gamma   90.00
#
_symmetry.space_group_name_H-M   'P 1'
#
loop_
_entity.id
_entity.type
_entity.pdbx_description
1 polymer ?
#
loop_
_entity_poly.entity_id
_entity_poly.type
_entity_poly.pdbx_seq_one_letter_code
_entity_poly.pdbx_strand_id
1 'polypeptide(L)'
;MVLGEFTTESTQYGKQEVTVKPKEGITLEEQLKEAVQNIHGTITELELSDTELEEDVVSIPADPEVKNFSFTVVNDEVYYRENSVMNRMELPAMTAERVKGMVKIRDVTNELIQCQMEEGSAEQITKLQEKLNEEYDAFTAKYGLISSNANKRAFSQDSSYCLLTSLEFLDDKGELKRKADIFTKRTIRRAETVTSVDTASEALAVSIGERAGVDLSYMAQLSGKTEEKLTEELAGVIFKNPISEKWEPSDEYLSGNVREKLQIAKQFAEDHPEYQVNVQYLEQVQPKDLDASEIEARLGATWISENYITQFMAETFHTPRYYVGSKVKVQYAEVTGQWNVMGKNVDSYGNALVTSTYGTQRANAYRLLEDALNLRDTKIYDTVQDAEGEHRELNRKETMLAQQKQELIKEEFKEWIFKDLHRREDLCKIYNERFNSIRPREYDGSHIQFVGMNPEITLMPHQKNAVAHVLYGNNTLLAHCVGAGKTFQMIAAGMESKRLGLSQKNLYVVPNHLTEQWGSDFLRLYPGANILVATKKDFEPANRKRFCSRIATGDYDAVIIGHTQFEKIPLSRERQIAMLEDQIADITFSIEEAAHQAGQNYTIKQLEKTKKSLQARMKKLNDQTRKDDVVTFEQLGVDRLFVDESHSFKNLFLYTKMRNVAGISQTDAQKSSDMFMKCRYMDELTGGRGITFATGTPVSNSMTELYTIMRYLQYDTLMRMGMGHFDSWAATFGETVTAIELSPEGTGYRAKTRFARFFNLPELISIFKEAADIQTSDMLNLPVPEAEFINEVLKPSEEQQEMVSAFSERAEEVRAGLVNPTVDNMLKITNDGRKCALDQRLLNELLPDAEKSKVNTCVENAFQVWDEGKADRTTQLIFCDLSTPKGDGTFNVYDDVRNKLVARGIPKEEIAFIHEYNTEAKKAELFAKVRAGQVRILMGSTPKLGAGTNVQDRLIALHHLDCPWKPSDVGRILRTFKIKKNVEVTDNGKIII
;
A
#
# COMPACT_ATOMS: atom_id res chain seq x y z
N MET A 1 30.77 -30.35 -21.73
CA MET A 1 31.64 -29.73 -22.75
C MET A 1 32.94 -29.34 -22.06
N VAL A 2 34.09 -29.82 -22.53
CA VAL A 2 35.39 -29.55 -21.92
C VAL A 2 36.24 -28.82 -22.96
N LEU A 3 36.63 -27.59 -22.65
CA LEU A 3 37.37 -26.71 -23.56
C LEU A 3 38.86 -26.72 -23.19
N GLY A 4 39.56 -27.76 -23.63
CA GLY A 4 40.96 -27.98 -23.31
C GLY A 4 41.36 -29.45 -23.36
N GLU A 5 42.58 -29.75 -22.96
CA GLU A 5 43.11 -31.12 -22.85
C GLU A 5 43.07 -31.60 -21.40
N PHE A 6 42.54 -32.79 -21.19
CA PHE A 6 42.55 -33.42 -19.87
C PHE A 6 43.96 -33.84 -19.49
N THR A 7 44.42 -33.38 -18.33
CA THR A 7 45.68 -33.81 -17.71
C THR A 7 45.46 -34.09 -16.24
N THR A 8 46.41 -34.77 -15.61
CA THR A 8 46.44 -34.89 -14.15
C THR A 8 47.64 -34.13 -13.62
N GLU A 9 47.40 -33.16 -12.73
CA GLU A 9 48.46 -32.37 -12.10
C GLU A 9 48.39 -32.48 -10.58
N SER A 10 49.53 -32.33 -9.91
CA SER A 10 49.53 -32.21 -8.45
C SER A 10 49.54 -30.73 -8.09
N THR A 11 48.46 -30.25 -7.49
CA THR A 11 48.28 -28.86 -7.08
C THR A 11 48.43 -28.75 -5.56
N GLN A 12 48.34 -27.53 -5.03
CA GLN A 12 48.28 -27.31 -3.58
C GLN A 12 47.03 -27.89 -2.90
N TYR A 13 46.04 -28.34 -3.68
CA TYR A 13 44.77 -28.88 -3.20
C TYR A 13 44.68 -30.42 -3.27
N GLY A 14 45.63 -31.09 -3.96
CA GLY A 14 45.67 -32.55 -4.02
C GLY A 14 46.73 -33.12 -4.97
N LYS A 15 47.09 -34.40 -4.79
CA LYS A 15 47.95 -35.14 -5.74
C LYS A 15 47.09 -35.78 -6.83
N GLN A 16 47.47 -35.57 -8.08
CA GLN A 16 46.77 -36.12 -9.28
C GLN A 16 45.34 -35.62 -9.47
N GLU A 17 45.09 -34.33 -9.29
CA GLU A 17 43.82 -33.72 -9.65
C GLU A 17 43.64 -33.67 -11.17
N VAL A 18 42.42 -33.94 -11.62
CA VAL A 18 42.03 -33.87 -13.03
C VAL A 18 41.89 -32.39 -13.40
N THR A 19 42.80 -31.91 -14.24
CA THR A 19 42.88 -30.52 -14.70
C THR A 19 42.63 -30.47 -16.20
N VAL A 20 41.99 -29.40 -16.66
CA VAL A 20 41.79 -29.14 -18.10
C VAL A 20 42.74 -28.03 -18.51
N LYS A 21 43.76 -28.36 -19.31
CA LYS A 21 44.70 -27.36 -19.82
C LYS A 21 44.16 -26.65 -21.05
N PRO A 22 44.37 -25.33 -21.17
CA PRO A 22 44.01 -24.61 -22.39
C PRO A 22 44.85 -25.13 -23.57
N LYS A 23 44.23 -25.25 -24.74
CA LYS A 23 44.94 -25.55 -26.00
C LYS A 23 45.78 -24.32 -26.42
N GLU A 24 47.08 -24.51 -26.59
CA GLU A 24 47.97 -23.41 -26.98
C GLU A 24 47.61 -22.86 -28.37
N GLY A 25 47.57 -21.53 -28.50
CA GLY A 25 47.33 -20.84 -29.78
C GLY A 25 45.87 -20.71 -30.22
N ILE A 26 44.90 -21.18 -29.42
CA ILE A 26 43.46 -21.04 -29.72
C ILE A 26 42.78 -20.30 -28.57
N THR A 27 42.05 -19.23 -28.88
CA THR A 27 41.34 -18.45 -27.86
C THR A 27 40.15 -19.23 -27.29
N LEU A 28 39.74 -18.90 -26.06
CA LEU A 28 38.54 -19.49 -25.46
C LEU A 28 37.30 -19.19 -26.30
N GLU A 29 37.22 -18.00 -26.91
CA GLU A 29 36.09 -17.60 -27.77
C GLU A 29 35.94 -18.52 -28.99
N GLU A 30 37.04 -18.83 -29.67
CA GLU A 30 37.05 -19.75 -30.82
C GLU A 30 36.65 -21.16 -30.39
N GLN A 31 37.18 -21.65 -29.26
CA GLN A 31 36.81 -22.97 -28.73
C GLN A 31 35.34 -23.05 -28.34
N LEU A 32 34.76 -21.97 -27.81
CA LEU A 32 33.34 -21.90 -27.47
C LEU A 32 32.47 -21.88 -28.73
N LYS A 33 32.84 -21.08 -29.74
CA LYS A 33 32.13 -21.02 -31.03
C LYS A 33 32.08 -22.39 -31.70
N GLU A 34 33.18 -23.14 -31.71
CA GLU A 34 33.23 -24.49 -32.28
C GLU A 34 32.43 -25.48 -31.43
N ALA A 35 32.53 -25.41 -30.11
CA ALA A 35 31.87 -26.38 -29.24
C ALA A 35 30.34 -26.19 -29.20
N VAL A 36 29.84 -24.95 -29.32
CA VAL A 36 28.40 -24.65 -29.43
C VAL A 36 27.80 -25.24 -30.70
N GLN A 37 28.54 -25.29 -31.82
CA GLN A 37 28.06 -25.93 -33.07
C GLN A 37 27.78 -27.43 -32.91
N ASN A 38 28.44 -28.07 -31.94
CA ASN A 38 28.30 -29.50 -31.66
C ASN A 38 27.24 -29.81 -30.59
N ILE A 39 26.54 -28.78 -30.06
CA ILE A 39 25.40 -28.98 -29.16
C ILE A 39 24.20 -29.36 -30.02
N HIS A 40 23.97 -30.66 -30.16
CA HIS A 40 22.77 -31.20 -30.76
C HIS A 40 21.79 -31.57 -29.63
N GLY A 41 20.75 -30.76 -29.46
CA GLY A 41 19.66 -31.01 -28.54
C GLY A 41 18.33 -30.93 -29.29
N THR A 42 17.43 -31.84 -28.98
CA THR A 42 16.01 -31.68 -29.31
C THR A 42 15.33 -31.18 -28.05
N ILE A 43 14.70 -30.01 -28.11
CA ILE A 43 13.82 -29.56 -27.03
C ILE A 43 12.55 -30.38 -27.16
N THR A 44 12.50 -31.53 -26.48
CA THR A 44 11.22 -32.20 -26.23
C THR A 44 10.45 -31.31 -25.27
N GLU A 45 9.37 -30.71 -25.76
CA GLU A 45 8.41 -30.03 -24.89
C GLU A 45 7.98 -31.01 -23.81
N LEU A 46 8.02 -30.55 -22.56
CA LEU A 46 7.70 -31.37 -21.40
C LEU A 46 6.18 -31.58 -21.42
N GLU A 47 5.72 -32.74 -21.88
CA GLU A 47 4.33 -33.19 -21.69
C GLU A 47 4.10 -33.39 -20.19
N LEU A 48 3.61 -32.34 -19.53
CA LEU A 48 2.90 -32.49 -18.26
C LEU A 48 1.55 -33.12 -18.59
N SER A 49 1.49 -34.44 -18.57
CA SER A 49 0.22 -35.16 -18.64
C SER A 49 -0.53 -34.94 -17.33
N ASP A 50 -1.50 -34.03 -17.34
CA ASP A 50 -2.58 -33.99 -16.35
C ASP A 50 -3.55 -35.16 -16.60
N THR A 51 -3.05 -36.39 -16.70
CA THR A 51 -3.89 -37.59 -16.83
C THR A 51 -4.21 -38.17 -15.47
N GLU A 52 -4.94 -37.41 -14.66
CA GLU A 52 -5.90 -37.98 -13.72
C GLU A 52 -7.17 -37.14 -13.77
N LEU A 53 -8.15 -37.63 -14.54
CA LEU A 53 -9.53 -37.14 -14.74
C LEU A 53 -9.78 -36.31 -16.02
N GLU A 54 -9.98 -36.96 -17.17
CA GLU A 54 -11.14 -36.74 -18.07
C GLU A 54 -11.10 -37.71 -19.27
N GLU A 55 -12.28 -38.22 -19.65
CA GLU A 55 -12.54 -39.16 -20.74
C GLU A 55 -12.26 -38.53 -22.13
N ASP A 56 -11.73 -39.30 -23.08
CA ASP A 56 -11.71 -39.07 -24.56
C ASP A 56 -11.68 -37.61 -25.07
N VAL A 57 -10.72 -36.78 -24.61
CA VAL A 57 -10.52 -35.45 -25.20
C VAL A 57 -9.79 -35.59 -26.55
N VAL A 58 -10.50 -35.39 -27.66
CA VAL A 58 -9.89 -35.30 -29.00
C VAL A 58 -9.00 -34.06 -29.05
N SER A 59 -7.68 -34.24 -28.92
CA SER A 59 -6.69 -33.17 -28.94
C SER A 59 -5.81 -33.24 -30.18
N ILE A 60 -5.36 -32.08 -30.64
CA ILE A 60 -4.39 -31.93 -31.74
C ILE A 60 -3.17 -31.13 -31.24
N PRO A 61 -1.99 -31.28 -31.86
CA PRO A 61 -0.84 -30.42 -31.55
C PRO A 61 -1.19 -28.94 -31.68
N ALA A 62 -0.69 -28.11 -30.78
CA ALA A 62 -0.98 -26.68 -30.82
C ALA A 62 -0.40 -26.02 -32.07
N ASP A 63 -1.20 -25.16 -32.71
CA ASP A 63 -0.75 -24.25 -33.75
C ASP A 63 0.02 -23.09 -33.09
N PRO A 64 1.30 -22.85 -33.43
CA PRO A 64 2.09 -21.76 -32.89
C PRO A 64 1.44 -20.38 -33.04
N GLU A 65 0.68 -20.15 -34.13
CA GLU A 65 0.02 -18.88 -34.45
C GLU A 65 -1.20 -18.61 -33.56
N VAL A 66 -1.79 -19.64 -32.96
CA VAL A 66 -2.95 -19.50 -32.08
C VAL A 66 -2.47 -19.15 -30.68
N LYS A 67 -2.77 -17.96 -30.16
CA LYS A 67 -2.34 -17.57 -28.80
C LYS A 67 -2.73 -18.61 -27.72
N ASN A 68 -1.82 -18.92 -26.80
CA ASN A 68 -2.07 -19.85 -25.70
C ASN A 68 -3.28 -19.40 -24.84
N PHE A 69 -4.07 -20.35 -24.33
CA PHE A 69 -5.32 -20.13 -23.58
C PHE A 69 -6.41 -19.38 -24.37
N SER A 70 -6.56 -19.71 -25.66
CA SER A 70 -7.52 -19.06 -26.55
C SER A 70 -8.28 -20.09 -27.38
N PHE A 71 -9.50 -19.76 -27.77
CA PHE A 71 -10.28 -20.56 -28.72
C PHE A 71 -9.73 -20.42 -30.13
N THR A 72 -9.86 -21.46 -30.94
CA THR A 72 -9.62 -21.39 -32.38
C THR A 72 -10.63 -22.27 -33.10
N VAL A 73 -10.75 -22.10 -34.41
CA VAL A 73 -11.67 -22.88 -35.25
C VAL A 73 -10.85 -23.65 -36.27
N VAL A 74 -10.87 -24.98 -36.17
CA VAL A 74 -10.17 -25.88 -37.09
C VAL A 74 -11.23 -26.79 -37.72
N ASN A 75 -11.31 -26.82 -39.06
CA ASN A 75 -12.30 -27.61 -39.80
C ASN A 75 -13.76 -27.42 -39.33
N ASP A 76 -14.12 -26.16 -39.02
CA ASP A 76 -15.44 -25.79 -38.48
C ASP A 76 -15.77 -26.36 -37.09
N GLU A 77 -14.77 -26.86 -36.36
CA GLU A 77 -14.89 -27.28 -34.96
C GLU A 77 -14.13 -26.32 -34.04
N VAL A 78 -14.65 -26.12 -32.82
CA VAL A 78 -14.04 -25.22 -31.83
C VAL A 78 -13.01 -26.00 -31.02
N TYR A 79 -11.79 -25.48 -31.00
CA TYR A 79 -10.71 -25.96 -30.17
C TYR A 79 -10.31 -24.89 -29.15
N TYR A 80 -9.73 -25.31 -28.03
CA TYR A 80 -9.13 -24.43 -27.04
C TYR A 80 -7.67 -24.80 -26.84
N ARG A 81 -6.75 -23.85 -27.07
CA ARG A 81 -5.31 -24.08 -26.91
C ARG A 81 -4.92 -24.01 -25.44
N GLU A 82 -4.26 -25.05 -24.96
CA GLU A 82 -3.64 -25.14 -23.65
C GLU A 82 -2.19 -25.62 -23.81
N ASN A 83 -1.27 -24.68 -23.65
CA ASN A 83 0.16 -24.88 -23.85
C ASN A 83 0.46 -25.46 -25.25
N SER A 84 0.87 -26.72 -25.29
CA SER A 84 1.30 -27.45 -26.49
C SER A 84 0.19 -28.24 -27.17
N VAL A 85 -1.03 -28.24 -26.62
CA VAL A 85 -2.17 -28.99 -27.18
C VAL A 85 -3.36 -28.07 -27.43
N MET A 86 -4.17 -28.42 -28.43
CA MET A 86 -5.48 -27.83 -28.67
C MET A 86 -6.54 -28.89 -28.44
N ASN A 87 -7.37 -28.67 -27.42
CA ASN A 87 -8.42 -29.60 -27.00
C ASN A 87 -9.72 -29.23 -27.72
N ARG A 88 -10.36 -30.22 -28.37
CA ARG A 88 -11.67 -30.02 -28.98
C ARG A 88 -12.69 -29.73 -27.88
N MET A 89 -13.49 -28.68 -28.07
CA MET A 89 -14.51 -28.26 -27.10
C MET A 89 -15.89 -28.73 -27.55
N GLU A 90 -16.50 -29.62 -26.77
CA GLU A 90 -17.91 -29.99 -26.98
C GLU A 90 -18.83 -28.91 -26.41
N LEU A 91 -19.20 -27.96 -27.28
CA LEU A 91 -20.08 -26.85 -26.93
C LEU A 91 -21.48 -27.03 -27.55
N PRO A 92 -22.56 -26.64 -26.86
CA PRO A 92 -23.89 -26.56 -27.46
C PRO A 92 -23.88 -25.71 -28.74
N ALA A 93 -24.67 -26.09 -29.75
CA ALA A 93 -24.62 -25.46 -31.10
C ALA A 93 -24.64 -23.92 -31.07
N MET A 94 -25.54 -23.31 -30.29
CA MET A 94 -25.62 -21.85 -30.14
C MET A 94 -24.39 -21.23 -29.46
N THR A 95 -23.79 -21.94 -28.50
CA THR A 95 -22.54 -21.49 -27.83
C THR A 95 -21.37 -21.60 -28.79
N ALA A 96 -21.27 -22.70 -29.54
CA ALA A 96 -20.26 -22.88 -30.57
C ALA A 96 -20.33 -21.78 -31.64
N GLU A 97 -21.53 -21.43 -32.12
CA GLU A 97 -21.69 -20.33 -33.08
C GLU A 97 -21.26 -18.98 -32.50
N ARG A 98 -21.57 -18.69 -31.23
CA ARG A 98 -21.10 -17.48 -30.53
C ARG A 98 -19.57 -17.45 -30.46
N VAL A 99 -18.95 -18.55 -30.03
CA VAL A 99 -17.49 -18.66 -29.93
C VAL A 99 -16.84 -18.45 -31.31
N LYS A 100 -17.32 -19.12 -32.36
CA LYS A 100 -16.82 -18.94 -33.73
C LYS A 100 -16.92 -17.48 -34.20
N GLY A 101 -18.04 -16.81 -33.93
CA GLY A 101 -18.20 -15.39 -34.28
C GLY A 101 -17.23 -14.48 -33.53
N MET A 102 -17.03 -14.72 -32.23
CA MET A 102 -16.08 -13.95 -31.42
C MET A 102 -14.61 -14.23 -31.80
N VAL A 103 -14.27 -15.46 -32.18
CA VAL A 103 -12.96 -15.80 -32.76
C VAL A 103 -12.71 -14.97 -34.01
N LYS A 104 -13.67 -14.87 -34.93
CA LYS A 104 -13.52 -14.05 -36.14
C LYS A 104 -13.26 -12.57 -35.82
N ILE A 105 -14.06 -11.97 -34.94
CA ILE A 105 -13.87 -10.56 -34.55
C ILE A 105 -12.48 -10.39 -33.92
N ARG A 106 -12.07 -11.31 -33.05
CA ARG A 106 -10.76 -11.28 -32.39
C ARG A 106 -9.63 -11.34 -33.42
N ASP A 107 -9.70 -12.28 -34.34
CA ASP A 107 -8.64 -12.50 -35.32
C ASP A 107 -8.49 -11.28 -36.23
N VAL A 108 -9.60 -10.68 -36.68
CA VAL A 108 -9.58 -9.41 -37.45
C VAL A 108 -9.06 -8.25 -36.60
N THR A 109 -9.42 -8.20 -35.32
CA THR A 109 -8.93 -7.15 -34.40
C THR A 109 -7.42 -7.27 -34.20
N ASN A 110 -6.90 -8.48 -34.00
CA ASN A 110 -5.46 -8.72 -33.87
C ASN A 110 -4.73 -8.42 -35.19
N GLU A 111 -5.29 -8.81 -36.34
CA GLU A 111 -4.77 -8.50 -37.67
C GLU A 111 -4.69 -6.97 -37.87
N LEU A 112 -5.70 -6.23 -37.43
CA LEU A 112 -5.72 -4.76 -37.48
C LEU A 112 -4.71 -4.13 -36.51
N ILE A 113 -4.56 -4.65 -35.29
CA ILE A 113 -3.55 -4.18 -34.34
C ILE A 113 -2.15 -4.39 -34.93
N GLN A 114 -1.86 -5.60 -35.43
CA GLN A 114 -0.58 -5.92 -36.05
C GLN A 114 -0.30 -5.03 -37.27
N CYS A 115 -1.29 -4.86 -38.15
CA CYS A 115 -1.19 -3.96 -39.30
C CYS A 115 -0.90 -2.50 -38.88
N GLN A 116 -1.50 -2.02 -37.78
CA GLN A 116 -1.22 -0.68 -37.27
C GLN A 116 0.17 -0.58 -36.62
N MET A 117 0.65 -1.62 -35.93
CA MET A 117 2.00 -1.70 -35.35
C MET A 117 3.10 -1.73 -36.43
N GLU A 118 2.86 -2.43 -37.54
CA GLU A 118 3.78 -2.56 -38.68
C GLU A 118 3.70 -1.40 -39.68
N GLU A 119 2.94 -0.35 -39.35
CA GLU A 119 2.69 0.80 -40.23
C GLU A 119 2.10 0.47 -41.60
N GLY A 120 1.20 -0.52 -41.66
CA GLY A 120 0.42 -0.83 -42.86
C GLY A 120 -0.22 0.41 -43.47
N SER A 121 -0.40 0.38 -44.79
CA SER A 121 -0.89 1.54 -45.55
C SER A 121 -2.28 1.97 -45.06
N ALA A 122 -2.61 3.25 -45.25
CA ALA A 122 -3.94 3.76 -44.89
C ALA A 122 -5.07 2.94 -45.55
N GLU A 123 -4.86 2.45 -46.76
CA GLU A 123 -5.77 1.56 -47.48
C GLU A 123 -5.93 0.20 -46.80
N GLN A 124 -4.83 -0.44 -46.37
CA GLN A 124 -4.87 -1.71 -45.64
C GLN A 124 -5.59 -1.58 -44.31
N ILE A 125 -5.31 -0.52 -43.55
CA ILE A 125 -5.97 -0.23 -42.29
C ILE A 125 -7.46 0.00 -42.50
N THR A 126 -7.84 0.82 -43.49
CA THR A 126 -9.25 1.10 -43.80
C THR A 126 -9.98 -0.19 -44.17
N LYS A 127 -9.38 -1.05 -44.99
CA LYS A 127 -9.97 -2.34 -45.37
C LYS A 127 -10.18 -3.28 -44.16
N LEU A 128 -9.22 -3.35 -43.25
CA LEU A 128 -9.34 -4.14 -42.02
C LEU A 128 -10.37 -3.54 -41.06
N GLN A 129 -10.49 -2.21 -41.01
CA GLN A 129 -11.52 -1.51 -40.25
C GLN A 129 -12.92 -1.77 -40.79
N GLU A 130 -13.10 -1.75 -42.12
CA GLU A 130 -14.36 -2.11 -42.79
C GLU A 130 -14.72 -3.57 -42.47
N LYS A 131 -13.78 -4.50 -42.63
CA LYS A 131 -13.95 -5.92 -42.28
C LYS A 131 -14.32 -6.11 -40.80
N LEU A 132 -13.66 -5.38 -39.89
CA LEU A 132 -13.97 -5.43 -38.46
C LEU A 132 -15.39 -4.89 -38.18
N ASN A 133 -15.80 -3.81 -38.83
CA ASN A 133 -17.16 -3.29 -38.72
C ASN A 133 -18.18 -4.31 -39.22
N GLU A 134 -17.96 -4.92 -40.37
CA GLU A 134 -18.86 -5.92 -40.95
C GLU A 134 -19.04 -7.13 -40.02
N GLU A 135 -17.95 -7.73 -39.55
CA GLU A 135 -17.99 -8.90 -38.66
C GLU A 135 -18.62 -8.54 -37.31
N TYR A 136 -18.29 -7.36 -36.75
CA TYR A 136 -18.88 -6.88 -35.50
C TYR A 136 -20.39 -6.63 -35.63
N ASP A 137 -20.83 -5.93 -36.69
CA ASP A 137 -22.24 -5.59 -36.89
C ASP A 137 -23.07 -6.84 -37.17
N ALA A 138 -22.55 -7.76 -37.99
CA ALA A 138 -23.19 -9.05 -38.26
C ALA A 138 -23.34 -9.90 -36.99
N PHE A 139 -22.28 -9.96 -36.16
CA PHE A 139 -22.32 -10.66 -34.89
C PHE A 139 -23.31 -10.04 -33.92
N THR A 140 -23.25 -8.71 -33.75
CA THR A 140 -24.07 -7.97 -32.79
C THR A 140 -25.56 -8.05 -33.16
N ALA A 141 -25.89 -8.02 -34.45
CA ALA A 141 -27.26 -8.19 -34.94
C ALA A 141 -27.84 -9.57 -34.60
N LYS A 142 -27.02 -10.64 -34.63
CA LYS A 142 -27.49 -12.01 -34.37
C LYS A 142 -27.43 -12.42 -32.89
N TYR A 143 -26.41 -11.98 -32.16
CA TYR A 143 -26.09 -12.49 -30.82
C TYR A 143 -26.12 -11.44 -29.71
N GLY A 144 -26.33 -10.16 -30.05
CA GLY A 144 -26.20 -9.03 -29.16
C GLY A 144 -24.73 -8.63 -28.92
N LEU A 145 -24.53 -7.64 -28.05
CA LEU A 145 -23.22 -7.07 -27.73
C LEU A 145 -22.22 -8.13 -27.25
N ILE A 146 -20.94 -7.95 -27.57
CA ILE A 146 -19.83 -8.81 -27.13
C ILE A 146 -19.84 -8.93 -25.60
N SER A 147 -20.05 -7.81 -24.92
CA SER A 147 -20.12 -7.71 -23.46
C SER A 147 -21.37 -8.34 -22.81
N SER A 148 -22.34 -8.83 -23.60
CA SER A 148 -23.56 -9.44 -23.06
C SER A 148 -23.28 -10.71 -22.26
N ASN A 149 -24.11 -11.00 -21.25
CA ASN A 149 -23.92 -12.17 -20.37
C ASN A 149 -23.82 -13.51 -21.09
N ALA A 150 -24.55 -13.69 -22.21
CA ALA A 150 -24.52 -14.92 -22.98
C ALA A 150 -23.18 -15.10 -23.72
N ASN A 151 -22.68 -14.03 -24.35
CA ASN A 151 -21.37 -14.02 -25.02
C ASN A 151 -20.23 -14.14 -24.01
N LYS A 152 -20.31 -13.43 -22.87
CA LYS A 152 -19.36 -13.56 -21.76
C LYS A 152 -19.23 -15.01 -21.30
N ARG A 153 -20.35 -15.71 -21.04
CA ARG A 153 -20.31 -17.11 -20.62
C ARG A 153 -19.70 -18.05 -21.66
N ALA A 154 -19.88 -17.74 -22.94
CA ALA A 154 -19.35 -18.55 -24.04
C ALA A 154 -17.84 -18.36 -24.22
N PHE A 155 -17.32 -17.15 -24.00
CA PHE A 155 -15.97 -16.77 -24.43
C PHE A 155 -15.03 -16.31 -23.31
N SER A 156 -15.48 -16.22 -22.04
CA SER A 156 -14.68 -15.65 -20.94
C SER A 156 -13.37 -16.38 -20.63
N GLN A 157 -13.20 -17.62 -21.09
CA GLN A 157 -11.96 -18.38 -20.90
C GLN A 157 -10.87 -18.00 -21.91
N ASP A 158 -11.22 -17.26 -22.97
CA ASP A 158 -10.30 -16.79 -24.00
C ASP A 158 -9.43 -15.64 -23.47
N SER A 159 -8.12 -15.73 -23.72
CA SER A 159 -7.16 -14.70 -23.31
C SER A 159 -7.45 -13.32 -23.90
N SER A 160 -8.10 -13.25 -25.07
CA SER A 160 -8.45 -12.00 -25.76
C SER A 160 -9.87 -11.51 -25.47
N TYR A 161 -10.61 -12.12 -24.53
CA TYR A 161 -11.96 -11.65 -24.21
C TYR A 161 -11.98 -10.17 -23.76
N CYS A 162 -11.02 -9.76 -22.94
CA CYS A 162 -10.93 -8.35 -22.50
C CYS A 162 -10.69 -7.39 -23.67
N LEU A 163 -9.88 -7.79 -24.65
CA LEU A 163 -9.66 -7.03 -25.89
C LEU A 163 -10.96 -6.82 -26.65
N LEU A 164 -11.73 -7.88 -26.85
CA LEU A 164 -13.04 -7.79 -27.50
C LEU A 164 -14.00 -6.88 -26.73
N THR A 165 -14.01 -6.94 -25.39
CA THR A 165 -14.89 -6.03 -24.61
C THR A 165 -14.47 -4.57 -24.70
N SER A 166 -13.18 -4.28 -24.95
CA SER A 166 -12.69 -2.90 -25.13
C SER A 166 -13.17 -2.25 -26.44
N LEU A 167 -13.71 -3.05 -27.38
CA LEU A 167 -14.31 -2.58 -28.64
C LEU A 167 -15.64 -1.85 -28.43
N GLU A 168 -16.27 -1.98 -27.27
CA GLU A 168 -17.59 -1.45 -26.97
C GLU A 168 -17.51 -0.37 -25.90
N PHE A 169 -17.87 0.87 -26.23
CA PHE A 169 -18.15 1.88 -25.21
C PHE A 169 -19.63 1.81 -24.89
N LEU A 170 -19.94 1.24 -23.73
CA LEU A 170 -21.30 1.16 -23.23
C LEU A 170 -21.70 2.45 -22.52
N ASP A 171 -22.97 2.80 -22.61
CA ASP A 171 -23.57 3.77 -21.71
C ASP A 171 -23.89 3.13 -20.35
N ASP A 172 -24.47 3.92 -19.45
CA ASP A 172 -24.81 3.42 -18.14
C ASP A 172 -25.83 2.29 -18.17
N LYS A 173 -26.73 2.25 -19.15
CA LYS A 173 -27.75 1.19 -19.26
C LYS A 173 -27.18 -0.13 -19.81
N GLY A 174 -25.89 -0.16 -20.14
CA GLY A 174 -25.28 -1.29 -20.83
C GLY A 174 -25.66 -1.35 -22.31
N GLU A 175 -26.18 -0.26 -22.87
CA GLU A 175 -26.43 -0.10 -24.30
C GLU A 175 -25.16 0.43 -24.97
N LEU A 176 -24.94 0.10 -26.24
CA LEU A 176 -23.76 0.57 -26.96
C LEU A 176 -23.88 2.09 -27.19
N LYS A 177 -23.08 2.87 -26.46
CA LYS A 177 -22.96 4.32 -26.67
C LYS A 177 -22.24 4.62 -27.99
N ARG A 178 -21.13 3.92 -28.23
CA ARG A 178 -20.35 3.99 -29.47
C ARG A 178 -19.39 2.80 -29.59
N LYS A 179 -18.95 2.52 -30.81
CA LYS A 179 -17.82 1.61 -31.07
C LYS A 179 -16.51 2.26 -30.65
N ALA A 180 -15.49 1.44 -30.40
CA ALA A 180 -14.15 1.92 -30.13
C ALA A 180 -13.52 2.63 -31.33
N ASP A 181 -12.53 3.47 -31.03
CA ASP A 181 -11.87 4.30 -32.03
C ASP A 181 -11.15 3.47 -33.11
N ILE A 182 -10.73 2.25 -32.77
CA ILE A 182 -10.04 1.32 -33.68
C ILE A 182 -10.85 0.98 -34.93
N PHE A 183 -12.19 1.08 -34.87
CA PHE A 183 -13.08 0.84 -36.00
C PHE A 183 -13.03 1.92 -37.09
N THR A 184 -12.51 3.11 -36.78
CA THR A 184 -12.62 4.28 -37.67
C THR A 184 -11.32 5.06 -37.85
N LYS A 185 -10.36 4.92 -36.92
CA LYS A 185 -9.08 5.62 -36.98
C LYS A 185 -7.94 4.75 -36.45
N ARG A 186 -6.71 5.09 -36.83
CA ARG A 186 -5.49 4.45 -36.34
C ARG A 186 -5.32 4.77 -34.84
N THR A 187 -5.29 3.73 -34.02
CA THR A 187 -5.18 3.79 -32.55
C THR A 187 -3.81 3.34 -32.04
N ILE A 188 -2.95 2.80 -32.90
CA ILE A 188 -1.57 2.41 -32.56
C ILE A 188 -0.63 3.09 -33.56
N ARG A 189 0.46 3.67 -33.05
CA ARG A 189 1.58 4.17 -33.85
C ARG A 189 2.87 3.47 -33.41
N ARG A 190 3.75 3.23 -34.37
CA ARG A 190 5.11 2.78 -34.10
C ARG A 190 5.88 3.89 -33.36
N ALA A 191 6.79 3.49 -32.47
CA ALA A 191 7.78 4.42 -31.94
C ALA A 191 8.74 4.85 -33.05
N GLU A 192 8.78 6.14 -33.35
CA GLU A 192 9.91 6.71 -34.09
C GLU A 192 11.07 6.82 -33.11
N THR A 193 11.99 5.86 -33.19
CA THR A 193 13.25 5.94 -32.44
C THR A 193 14.00 7.18 -32.92
N VAL A 194 14.33 8.09 -31.99
CA VAL A 194 15.19 9.23 -32.33
C VAL A 194 16.53 8.67 -32.80
N THR A 195 16.87 8.90 -34.07
CA THR A 195 18.11 8.39 -34.68
C THR A 195 19.25 9.40 -34.64
N SER A 196 18.95 10.68 -34.44
CA SER A 196 19.94 11.75 -34.36
C SER A 196 19.41 12.95 -33.57
N VAL A 197 20.30 13.64 -32.86
CA VAL A 197 20.04 14.91 -32.14
C VAL A 197 21.21 15.87 -32.31
N ASP A 198 20.98 17.17 -32.14
CA ASP A 198 22.01 18.18 -32.40
C ASP A 198 22.81 18.54 -31.12
N THR A 199 22.19 18.41 -29.95
CA THR A 199 22.77 18.84 -28.67
C THR A 199 23.00 17.68 -27.69
N ALA A 200 23.98 17.85 -26.79
CA ALA A 200 24.22 16.85 -25.74
C ALA A 200 23.04 16.75 -24.76
N SER A 201 22.32 17.85 -24.52
CA SER A 201 21.12 17.88 -23.66
C SER A 201 19.95 17.09 -24.26
N GLU A 202 19.72 17.20 -25.57
CA GLU A 202 18.75 16.35 -26.27
C GLU A 202 19.17 14.88 -26.23
N ALA A 203 20.46 14.58 -26.45
CA ALA A 203 20.99 13.23 -26.36
C ALA A 203 20.77 12.63 -24.97
N LEU A 204 20.98 13.42 -23.91
CA LEU A 204 20.73 13.02 -22.53
C LEU A 204 19.24 12.71 -22.31
N ALA A 205 18.33 13.58 -22.76
CA ALA A 205 16.89 13.36 -22.60
C ALA A 205 16.43 12.06 -23.30
N VAL A 206 16.94 11.80 -24.51
CA VAL A 206 16.68 10.55 -25.23
C VAL A 206 17.30 9.35 -24.51
N SER A 207 18.52 9.48 -23.98
CA SER A 207 19.18 8.41 -23.21
C SER A 207 18.39 8.04 -21.95
N ILE A 208 17.90 9.01 -21.19
CA ILE A 208 17.04 8.76 -20.02
C ILE A 208 15.71 8.10 -20.45
N GLY A 209 15.12 8.55 -21.57
CA GLY A 209 13.87 8.01 -22.09
C GLY A 209 13.95 6.61 -22.71
N GLU A 210 15.12 6.20 -23.23
CA GLU A 210 15.30 4.92 -23.95
C GLU A 210 16.18 3.91 -23.21
N ARG A 211 17.05 4.38 -22.30
CA ARG A 211 18.01 3.55 -21.54
C ARG A 211 17.83 3.64 -20.03
N ALA A 212 16.87 4.44 -19.55
CA ALA A 212 16.61 4.66 -18.13
C ALA A 212 17.84 5.15 -17.34
N GLY A 213 18.75 5.87 -17.98
CA GLY A 213 19.97 6.38 -17.36
C GLY A 213 20.88 7.13 -18.34
N VAL A 214 22.05 7.55 -17.87
CA VAL A 214 23.06 8.23 -18.70
C VAL A 214 23.95 7.19 -19.39
N ASP A 215 23.62 6.85 -20.63
CA ASP A 215 24.45 6.01 -21.49
C ASP A 215 25.23 6.87 -22.49
N LEU A 216 26.51 7.14 -22.18
CA LEU A 216 27.37 7.99 -22.99
C LEU A 216 27.64 7.42 -24.38
N SER A 217 27.77 6.10 -24.51
CA SER A 217 28.03 5.45 -25.79
C SER A 217 26.82 5.57 -26.71
N TYR A 218 25.60 5.41 -26.17
CA TYR A 218 24.37 5.65 -26.92
C TYR A 218 24.20 7.12 -27.29
N MET A 219 24.49 8.05 -26.37
CA MET A 219 24.44 9.49 -26.64
C MET A 219 25.42 9.91 -27.74
N ALA A 220 26.64 9.36 -27.74
CA ALA A 220 27.65 9.60 -28.76
C ALA A 220 27.20 9.17 -30.15
N GLN A 221 26.49 8.02 -30.24
CA GLN A 221 25.89 7.55 -31.49
C GLN A 221 24.79 8.49 -32.00
N LEU A 222 23.96 9.02 -31.11
CA LEU A 222 22.86 9.93 -31.48
C LEU A 222 23.35 11.32 -31.92
N SER A 223 24.34 11.89 -31.23
CA SER A 223 24.79 13.26 -31.49
C SER A 223 26.02 13.34 -32.40
N GLY A 224 26.68 12.21 -32.69
CA GLY A 224 27.96 12.16 -33.40
C GLY A 224 29.12 12.82 -32.63
N LYS A 225 28.99 13.03 -31.32
CA LYS A 225 30.02 13.64 -30.45
C LYS A 225 30.80 12.55 -29.73
N THR A 226 32.03 12.84 -29.32
CA THR A 226 32.79 11.91 -28.46
C THR A 226 32.28 11.98 -27.02
N GLU A 227 32.52 10.93 -26.24
CA GLU A 227 32.10 10.88 -24.83
C GLU A 227 32.73 12.02 -24.02
N GLU A 228 33.98 12.39 -24.29
CA GLU A 228 34.65 13.50 -23.59
C GLU A 228 33.98 14.85 -23.87
N LYS A 229 33.52 15.06 -25.11
CA LYS A 229 32.80 16.28 -25.47
C LYS A 229 31.41 16.32 -24.85
N LEU A 230 30.74 15.16 -24.74
CA LEU A 230 29.45 15.04 -24.07
C LEU A 230 29.57 15.36 -22.58
N THR A 231 30.59 14.81 -21.90
CA THR A 231 30.80 15.09 -20.46
C THR A 231 31.23 16.53 -20.21
N GLU A 232 31.98 17.15 -21.13
CA GLU A 232 32.32 18.58 -21.06
C GLU A 232 31.08 19.48 -21.24
N GLU A 233 30.26 19.23 -22.27
CA GLU A 233 29.04 20.02 -22.54
C GLU A 233 27.96 19.81 -21.46
N LEU A 234 27.93 18.65 -20.81
CA LEU A 234 26.98 18.31 -19.75
C LEU A 234 27.55 18.45 -18.34
N ALA A 235 28.69 19.14 -18.18
CA ALA A 235 29.28 19.39 -16.87
C ALA A 235 28.29 20.12 -15.95
N GLY A 236 28.01 19.53 -14.77
CA GLY A 236 27.00 20.03 -13.84
C GLY A 236 25.56 19.57 -14.12
N VAL A 237 25.32 18.95 -15.28
CA VAL A 237 24.04 18.30 -15.65
C VAL A 237 24.11 16.79 -15.42
N ILE A 238 25.28 16.18 -15.59
CA ILE A 238 25.57 14.79 -15.22
C ILE A 238 26.80 14.72 -14.31
N PHE A 239 26.84 13.70 -13.46
CA PHE A 239 27.91 13.46 -12.50
C PHE A 239 28.31 11.98 -12.53
N LYS A 240 29.61 11.70 -12.44
CA LYS A 240 30.09 10.34 -12.25
C LYS A 240 30.05 10.01 -10.76
N ASN A 241 29.30 8.98 -10.37
CA ASN A 241 29.20 8.57 -8.98
C ASN A 241 30.48 7.80 -8.56
N PRO A 242 31.21 8.23 -7.51
CA PRO A 242 32.46 7.60 -7.11
C PRO A 242 32.35 6.14 -6.65
N ILE A 243 31.18 5.72 -6.15
CA ILE A 243 30.97 4.35 -5.65
C ILE A 243 30.57 3.40 -6.77
N SER A 244 29.59 3.80 -7.59
CA SER A 244 29.05 2.94 -8.65
C SER A 244 29.82 3.05 -9.96
N GLU A 245 30.67 4.08 -10.10
CA GLU A 245 31.36 4.50 -11.32
C GLU A 245 30.43 4.81 -12.51
N LYS A 246 29.12 4.92 -12.26
CA LYS A 246 28.10 5.23 -13.27
C LYS A 246 27.87 6.73 -13.38
N TRP A 247 27.47 7.17 -14.57
CA TRP A 247 26.99 8.53 -14.78
C TRP A 247 25.52 8.65 -14.36
N GLU A 248 25.23 9.65 -13.56
CA GLU A 248 23.90 9.95 -13.02
C GLU A 248 23.53 11.39 -13.41
N PRO A 249 22.25 11.67 -13.73
CA PRO A 249 21.79 13.02 -13.95
C PRO A 249 21.79 13.83 -12.63
N SER A 250 21.83 15.15 -12.73
CA SER A 250 21.97 16.04 -11.58
C SER A 250 20.83 15.92 -10.57
N ASP A 251 19.60 15.67 -11.02
CA ASP A 251 18.43 15.44 -10.18
C ASP A 251 18.56 14.16 -9.34
N GLU A 252 19.29 13.14 -9.82
CA GLU A 252 19.57 11.90 -9.09
C GLU A 252 20.77 12.05 -8.15
N TYR A 253 21.90 12.52 -8.69
CA TYR A 253 23.15 12.59 -7.94
C TYR A 253 23.07 13.61 -6.80
N LEU A 254 22.45 14.76 -7.01
CA LEU A 254 22.32 15.84 -6.02
C LEU A 254 21.07 15.71 -5.13
N SER A 255 20.46 14.52 -5.07
CA SER A 255 19.31 14.20 -4.19
C SER A 255 19.62 13.02 -3.27
N GLY A 256 18.71 12.69 -2.34
CA GLY A 256 18.93 11.70 -1.29
C GLY A 256 19.88 12.22 -0.21
N ASN A 257 20.72 11.35 0.38
CA ASN A 257 21.67 11.73 1.43
C ASN A 257 22.88 12.53 0.88
N VAL A 258 22.69 13.84 0.70
CA VAL A 258 23.70 14.71 0.08
C VAL A 258 24.90 15.00 0.99
N ARG A 259 24.78 14.81 2.31
CA ARG A 259 25.90 14.93 3.26
C ARG A 259 26.86 13.76 3.12
N GLU A 260 26.33 12.53 3.10
CA GLU A 260 27.11 11.31 2.89
C GLU A 260 27.79 11.33 1.51
N LYS A 261 27.03 11.68 0.46
CA LYS A 261 27.60 11.85 -0.90
C LYS A 261 28.73 12.87 -0.93
N LEU A 262 28.62 14.00 -0.21
CA LEU A 262 29.67 15.01 -0.14
C LEU A 262 30.93 14.48 0.55
N GLN A 263 30.78 13.76 1.66
CA GLN A 263 31.90 13.13 2.36
C GLN A 263 32.65 12.16 1.46
N ILE A 264 31.91 11.29 0.76
CA ILE A 264 32.49 10.33 -0.19
C ILE A 264 33.18 11.07 -1.34
N ALA A 265 32.52 12.06 -1.94
CA ALA A 265 33.11 12.82 -3.05
C ALA A 265 34.39 13.54 -2.64
N LYS A 266 34.47 14.10 -1.42
CA LYS A 266 35.69 14.73 -0.89
C LYS A 266 36.82 13.71 -0.75
N GLN A 267 36.53 12.55 -0.18
CA GLN A 267 37.53 11.49 0.01
C GLN A 267 38.10 11.01 -1.34
N PHE A 268 37.25 10.80 -2.34
CA PHE A 268 37.72 10.40 -3.68
C PHE A 268 38.48 11.53 -4.38
N ALA A 269 38.06 12.79 -4.23
CA ALA A 269 38.70 13.95 -4.85
C ALA A 269 40.14 14.19 -4.37
N GLU A 270 40.57 13.62 -3.23
CA GLU A 270 41.96 13.69 -2.75
C GLU A 270 42.94 13.01 -3.73
N ASP A 271 42.55 11.86 -4.29
CA ASP A 271 43.39 11.08 -5.21
C ASP A 271 42.91 11.17 -6.68
N HIS A 272 41.66 11.61 -6.90
CA HIS A 272 40.98 11.64 -8.20
C HIS A 272 40.35 13.02 -8.49
N PRO A 273 41.12 13.97 -9.06
CA PRO A 273 40.67 15.35 -9.31
C PRO A 273 39.41 15.49 -10.16
N GLU A 274 39.06 14.47 -10.95
CA GLU A 274 37.82 14.43 -11.73
C GLU A 274 36.55 14.54 -10.87
N TYR A 275 36.59 14.14 -9.60
CA TYR A 275 35.45 14.27 -8.67
C TYR A 275 35.35 15.62 -7.97
N GLN A 276 36.26 16.56 -8.25
CA GLN A 276 36.21 17.90 -7.67
C GLN A 276 34.92 18.65 -8.05
N VAL A 277 34.40 18.39 -9.26
CA VAL A 277 33.11 18.93 -9.70
C VAL A 277 31.95 18.42 -8.84
N ASN A 278 31.97 17.15 -8.43
CA ASN A 278 30.96 16.59 -7.54
C ASN A 278 30.97 17.31 -6.19
N VAL A 279 32.15 17.54 -5.61
CA VAL A 279 32.32 18.28 -4.35
C VAL A 279 31.72 19.68 -4.47
N GLN A 280 32.07 20.42 -5.52
CA GLN A 280 31.60 21.79 -5.74
C GLN A 280 30.06 21.91 -5.77
N TYR A 281 29.39 20.99 -6.48
CA TYR A 281 27.93 21.02 -6.59
C TYR A 281 27.25 20.46 -5.33
N LEU A 282 27.81 19.42 -4.71
CA LEU A 282 27.28 18.88 -3.46
C LEU A 282 27.37 19.91 -2.33
N GLU A 283 28.42 20.75 -2.26
CA GLU A 283 28.52 21.84 -1.28
C GLU A 283 27.40 22.89 -1.43
N GLN A 284 26.91 23.13 -2.64
CA GLN A 284 25.85 24.12 -2.90
C GLN A 284 24.45 23.62 -2.53
N VAL A 285 24.23 22.31 -2.56
CA VAL A 285 22.91 21.69 -2.29
C VAL A 285 22.77 21.17 -0.86
N GLN A 286 23.73 21.43 0.02
CA GLN A 286 23.64 21.01 1.41
C GLN A 286 22.45 21.67 2.11
N PRO A 287 21.61 20.91 2.84
CA PRO A 287 20.59 21.47 3.70
C PRO A 287 21.23 22.42 4.72
N LYS A 288 20.55 23.53 5.02
CA LYS A 288 20.98 24.43 6.08
C LYS A 288 21.02 23.66 7.40
N ASP A 289 22.12 23.72 8.13
CA ASP A 289 22.22 23.15 9.47
C ASP A 289 21.14 23.72 10.39
N LEU A 290 20.48 22.83 11.11
CA LEU A 290 19.50 23.14 12.12
C LEU A 290 20.19 23.41 13.46
N ASP A 291 19.78 24.50 14.09
CA ASP A 291 20.25 24.86 15.42
C ASP A 291 19.42 24.15 16.50
N ALA A 292 19.92 24.19 17.75
CA ALA A 292 19.25 23.55 18.89
C ALA A 292 17.81 24.04 19.16
N SER A 293 17.45 25.24 18.68
CA SER A 293 16.07 25.76 18.77
C SER A 293 15.11 25.13 17.77
N GLU A 294 15.62 24.51 16.71
CA GLU A 294 14.85 23.87 15.64
C GLU A 294 14.77 22.35 15.84
N ILE A 295 15.62 21.78 16.71
CA ILE A 295 15.68 20.35 16.98
C ILE A 295 14.96 20.04 18.29
N GLU A 296 13.93 19.20 18.25
CA GLU A 296 13.31 18.67 19.46
C GLU A 296 13.92 17.33 19.86
N ALA A 297 14.62 17.33 21.00
CA ALA A 297 15.24 16.15 21.62
C ALA A 297 14.39 15.63 22.79
N ARG A 298 14.09 14.32 22.80
CA ARG A 298 13.26 13.67 23.82
C ARG A 298 13.91 12.41 24.39
N LEU A 299 13.54 12.07 25.62
CA LEU A 299 13.89 10.79 26.22
C LEU A 299 13.34 9.63 25.37
N GLY A 300 14.20 8.66 25.10
CA GLY A 300 13.91 7.48 24.29
C GLY A 300 14.37 7.59 22.83
N ALA A 301 14.76 8.78 22.37
CA ALA A 301 15.29 8.98 21.03
C ALA A 301 16.65 8.28 20.89
N THR A 302 16.78 7.41 19.88
CA THR A 302 17.93 6.51 19.70
C THR A 302 19.15 7.19 19.08
N TRP A 303 18.99 8.41 18.58
CA TRP A 303 20.12 9.23 18.13
C TRP A 303 20.85 9.92 19.31
N ILE A 304 20.27 9.90 20.52
CA ILE A 304 20.92 10.40 21.73
C ILE A 304 21.66 9.25 22.40
N SER A 305 22.97 9.40 22.56
CA SER A 305 23.85 8.40 23.18
C SER A 305 23.46 8.07 24.63
N GLU A 306 23.63 6.79 25.02
CA GLU A 306 23.46 6.30 26.38
C GLU A 306 24.30 7.08 27.41
N ASN A 307 25.44 7.63 26.98
CA ASN A 307 26.33 8.42 27.83
C ASN A 307 25.67 9.74 28.25
N TYR A 308 24.98 10.43 27.33
CA TYR A 308 24.25 11.66 27.65
C TYR A 308 23.06 11.39 28.57
N ILE A 309 22.35 10.29 28.36
CA ILE A 309 21.25 9.91 29.26
C ILE A 309 21.79 9.53 30.65
N THR A 310 22.92 8.82 30.73
CA THR A 310 23.58 8.49 31.99
C THR A 310 24.07 9.75 32.71
N GLN A 311 24.59 10.72 31.97
CA GLN A 311 24.99 12.03 32.50
C GLN A 311 23.79 12.81 33.04
N PHE A 312 22.70 12.91 32.27
CA PHE A 312 21.45 13.56 32.70
C PHE A 312 20.93 12.95 34.00
N MET A 313 20.85 11.62 34.05
CA MET A 313 20.43 10.88 35.24
C MET A 313 21.31 11.21 36.44
N ALA A 314 22.64 11.19 36.27
CA ALA A 314 23.58 11.46 37.36
C ALA A 314 23.49 12.90 37.88
N GLU A 315 23.39 13.88 36.98
CA GLU A 315 23.30 15.30 37.33
C GLU A 315 21.95 15.67 37.93
N THR A 316 20.85 15.11 37.43
CA THR A 316 19.49 15.44 37.89
C THR A 316 19.15 14.77 39.22
N PHE A 317 19.55 13.51 39.39
CA PHE A 317 19.25 12.75 40.60
C PHE A 317 20.34 12.86 41.67
N HIS A 318 21.44 13.55 41.36
CA HIS A 318 22.64 13.62 42.19
C HIS A 318 23.16 12.21 42.55
N THR A 319 23.16 11.30 41.57
CA THR A 319 23.64 9.92 41.77
C THR A 319 25.10 9.96 42.23
N PRO A 320 25.46 9.26 43.33
CA PRO A 320 26.83 9.26 43.81
C PRO A 320 27.83 8.81 42.74
N ARG A 321 28.89 9.60 42.51
CA ARG A 321 29.85 9.40 41.39
C ARG A 321 30.47 8.01 41.34
N TYR A 322 30.68 7.37 42.49
CA TYR A 322 31.24 6.01 42.57
C TYR A 322 30.27 4.91 42.12
N TYR A 323 28.97 5.23 41.95
CA TYR A 323 27.98 4.35 41.35
C TYR A 323 27.82 4.58 39.84
N VAL A 324 27.99 5.81 39.35
CA VAL A 324 27.78 6.17 37.95
C VAL A 324 28.74 5.39 37.04
N GLY A 325 28.22 4.79 35.97
CA GLY A 325 28.97 4.02 34.99
C GLY A 325 29.34 2.59 35.42
N SER A 326 29.52 2.34 36.72
CA SER A 326 29.91 1.01 37.25
C SER A 326 28.74 0.20 37.79
N LYS A 327 27.89 0.81 38.64
CA LYS A 327 26.74 0.15 39.29
C LYS A 327 25.40 0.69 38.79
N VAL A 328 25.36 1.96 38.37
CA VAL A 328 24.19 2.65 37.84
C VAL A 328 24.57 3.28 36.51
N LYS A 329 23.97 2.77 35.42
CA LYS A 329 24.18 3.25 34.05
C LYS A 329 22.92 3.01 33.22
N VAL A 330 22.73 3.84 32.19
CA VAL A 330 21.69 3.61 31.19
C VAL A 330 22.26 2.76 30.06
N GLN A 331 21.45 1.85 29.52
CA GLN A 331 21.81 0.95 28.43
C GLN A 331 20.65 0.87 27.42
N TYR A 332 20.97 0.72 26.14
CA TYR A 332 20.02 0.50 25.05
C TYR A 332 20.33 -0.82 24.36
N ALA A 333 19.31 -1.65 24.15
CA ALA A 333 19.41 -2.93 23.49
C ALA A 333 18.83 -2.82 22.08
N GLU A 334 19.70 -2.59 21.09
CA GLU A 334 19.30 -2.28 19.70
C GLU A 334 18.31 -3.29 19.10
N VAL A 335 18.53 -4.59 19.31
CA VAL A 335 17.66 -5.64 18.74
C VAL A 335 16.25 -5.67 19.33
N THR A 336 16.08 -5.30 20.59
CA THR A 336 14.73 -5.20 21.20
C THR A 336 14.17 -3.78 21.20
N GLY A 337 15.02 -2.82 20.80
CA GLY A 337 14.80 -1.39 20.96
C GLY A 337 14.61 -0.93 22.40
N GLN A 338 14.94 -1.70 23.45
CA GLN A 338 14.62 -1.36 24.85
C GLN A 338 15.72 -0.59 25.56
N TRP A 339 15.32 0.38 26.37
CA TRP A 339 16.20 1.07 27.32
C TRP A 339 16.14 0.39 28.69
N ASN A 340 17.28 0.32 29.38
CA ASN A 340 17.38 -0.18 30.75
C ASN A 340 18.22 0.75 31.61
N VAL A 341 17.80 0.94 32.86
CA VAL A 341 18.63 1.57 33.90
C VAL A 341 19.14 0.48 34.83
N MET A 342 20.45 0.22 34.82
CA MET A 342 21.09 -0.74 35.70
C MET A 342 21.14 -0.19 37.14
N GLY A 343 21.00 -1.06 38.15
CA GLY A 343 21.23 -0.67 39.56
C GLY A 343 20.20 0.29 40.17
N LYS A 344 18.96 0.35 39.66
CA LYS A 344 17.90 1.30 40.06
C LYS A 344 17.65 1.46 41.56
N ASN A 345 17.93 0.42 42.35
CA ASN A 345 17.66 0.40 43.79
C ASN A 345 18.88 0.77 44.64
N VAL A 346 20.08 0.84 44.04
CA VAL A 346 21.35 1.02 44.77
C VAL A 346 21.40 2.36 45.51
N ASP A 347 20.80 3.40 44.93
CA ASP A 347 20.78 4.78 45.46
C ASP A 347 19.41 5.17 46.06
N SER A 348 18.52 4.20 46.29
CA SER A 348 17.15 4.50 46.79
C SER A 348 17.09 4.72 48.31
N TYR A 349 18.09 4.27 49.07
CA TYR A 349 18.15 4.46 50.52
C TYR A 349 18.93 5.74 50.85
N GLY A 350 18.23 6.84 51.13
CA GLY A 350 18.81 8.09 51.62
C GLY A 350 18.85 9.26 50.62
N ASN A 351 18.52 9.04 49.35
CA ASN A 351 18.42 10.11 48.35
C ASN A 351 16.97 10.60 48.20
N ALA A 352 16.66 11.75 48.81
CA ALA A 352 15.33 12.36 48.76
C ALA A 352 14.94 12.83 47.35
N LEU A 353 15.92 13.17 46.49
CA LEU A 353 15.65 13.53 45.10
C LEU A 353 15.06 12.35 44.33
N VAL A 354 15.60 11.15 44.55
CA VAL A 354 15.19 9.91 43.88
C VAL A 354 13.85 9.39 44.38
N THR A 355 13.52 9.59 45.66
CA THR A 355 12.35 8.97 46.30
C THR A 355 11.18 9.92 46.53
N SER A 356 11.38 11.24 46.39
CA SER A 356 10.36 12.26 46.64
C SER A 356 10.30 13.39 45.61
N THR A 357 11.44 13.94 45.16
CA THR A 357 11.45 15.07 44.22
C THR A 357 11.12 14.63 42.80
N TYR A 358 11.90 13.70 42.26
CA TYR A 358 11.75 13.11 40.93
C TYR A 358 11.18 11.70 40.96
N GLY A 359 10.83 11.19 42.14
CA GLY A 359 10.21 9.88 42.30
C GLY A 359 9.19 9.87 43.42
N THR A 360 8.70 8.69 43.73
CA THR A 360 7.77 8.40 44.82
C THR A 360 8.30 7.23 45.64
N GLN A 361 7.72 7.01 46.81
CA GLN A 361 8.03 5.84 47.64
C GLN A 361 7.69 4.51 46.93
N ARG A 362 6.73 4.53 45.99
CA ARG A 362 6.28 3.34 45.22
C ARG A 362 7.02 3.15 43.89
N ALA A 363 7.63 4.21 43.36
CA ALA A 363 8.40 4.21 42.12
C ALA A 363 9.47 5.31 42.17
N ASN A 364 10.73 4.90 42.30
CA ASN A 364 11.87 5.81 42.34
C ASN A 364 12.17 6.45 40.98
N ALA A 365 12.94 7.54 40.99
CA ALA A 365 13.27 8.32 39.79
C ALA A 365 13.95 7.48 38.68
N TYR A 366 14.80 6.51 39.03
CA TYR A 366 15.43 5.60 38.05
C TYR A 366 14.41 4.73 37.31
N ARG A 367 13.38 4.23 38.00
CA ARG A 367 12.27 3.50 37.38
C ARG A 367 11.46 4.41 36.47
N LEU A 368 11.12 5.61 36.93
CA LEU A 368 10.36 6.58 36.13
C LEU A 368 11.13 7.00 34.86
N LEU A 369 12.44 7.18 34.97
CA LEU A 369 13.32 7.46 33.84
C LEU A 369 13.35 6.29 32.85
N GLU A 370 13.49 5.05 33.30
CA GLU A 370 13.43 3.89 32.40
C GLU A 370 12.06 3.78 31.70
N ASP A 371 10.97 3.97 32.44
CA ASP A 371 9.63 3.95 31.87
C ASP A 371 9.49 5.08 30.82
N ALA A 372 10.06 6.28 31.08
CA ALA A 372 10.06 7.40 30.14
C ALA A 372 10.88 7.12 28.87
N LEU A 373 12.10 6.59 29.01
CA LEU A 373 12.97 6.18 27.88
C LEU A 373 12.30 5.12 27.00
N ASN A 374 11.42 4.29 27.58
CA ASN A 374 10.67 3.27 26.85
C ASN A 374 9.28 3.73 26.40
N LEU A 375 8.97 5.02 26.50
CA LEU A 375 7.69 5.63 26.13
C LEU A 375 6.50 4.94 26.82
N ARG A 376 6.68 4.58 28.09
CA ARG A 376 5.68 3.95 28.95
C ARG A 376 5.28 4.89 30.08
N ASP A 377 3.98 4.97 30.32
CA ASP A 377 3.48 5.60 31.54
C ASP A 377 3.67 4.66 32.74
N THR A 378 4.19 5.21 33.83
CA THR A 378 4.32 4.46 35.08
C THR A 378 2.94 4.12 35.66
N LYS A 379 2.72 2.85 36.02
CA LYS A 379 1.51 2.39 36.71
C LYS A 379 1.84 1.71 38.04
N ILE A 380 1.08 2.04 39.07
CA ILE A 380 1.18 1.46 40.41
C ILE A 380 -0.06 0.60 40.65
N TYR A 381 0.15 -0.65 41.04
CA TYR A 381 -0.92 -1.58 41.37
C TYR A 381 -0.77 -2.02 42.81
N ASP A 382 -1.89 -2.05 43.53
CA ASP A 382 -2.00 -2.68 44.83
C ASP A 382 -2.50 -4.10 44.68
N THR A 383 -2.07 -4.97 45.60
CA THR A 383 -2.61 -6.31 45.72
C THR A 383 -3.82 -6.25 46.64
N VAL A 384 -4.98 -6.67 46.15
CA VAL A 384 -6.23 -6.74 46.90
C VAL A 384 -6.61 -8.21 47.02
N GLN A 385 -7.04 -8.61 48.21
CA GLN A 385 -7.51 -9.95 48.48
C GLN A 385 -9.02 -9.88 48.75
N ASP A 386 -9.80 -10.53 47.90
CA ASP A 386 -11.26 -10.60 48.01
C ASP A 386 -11.74 -12.07 48.09
N ALA A 387 -13.05 -12.28 48.00
CA ALA A 387 -13.68 -13.60 48.05
C ALA A 387 -13.34 -14.50 46.85
N GLU A 388 -12.83 -13.94 45.74
CA GLU A 388 -12.45 -14.67 44.51
C GLU A 388 -10.93 -14.94 44.43
N GLY A 389 -10.12 -14.26 45.23
CA GLY A 389 -8.70 -14.55 45.42
C GLY A 389 -7.83 -13.30 45.51
N GLU A 390 -6.51 -13.48 45.30
CA GLU A 390 -5.56 -12.37 45.20
C GLU A 390 -5.58 -11.81 43.78
N HIS A 391 -5.94 -10.53 43.62
CA HIS A 391 -5.87 -9.85 42.34
C HIS A 391 -5.18 -8.47 42.46
N ARG A 392 -4.68 -7.95 41.34
CA ARG A 392 -3.99 -6.66 41.31
C ARG A 392 -4.92 -5.57 40.80
N GLU A 393 -5.15 -4.56 41.63
CA GLU A 393 -5.95 -3.39 41.28
C GLU A 393 -5.05 -2.17 41.01
N LEU A 394 -5.39 -1.35 40.01
CA LEU A 394 -4.63 -0.14 39.68
C LEU A 394 -4.87 0.95 40.73
N ASN A 395 -3.84 1.34 41.48
CA ASN A 395 -3.92 2.47 42.39
C ASN A 395 -3.86 3.78 41.59
N ARG A 396 -5.03 4.39 41.37
CA ARG A 396 -5.17 5.62 40.58
C ARG A 396 -4.41 6.81 41.16
N LYS A 397 -4.39 6.95 42.48
CA LYS A 397 -3.74 8.07 43.18
C LYS A 397 -2.22 7.99 43.06
N GLU A 398 -1.63 6.85 43.43
CA GLU A 398 -0.19 6.64 43.36
C GLU A 398 0.31 6.63 41.90
N THR A 399 -0.49 6.10 40.98
CA THR A 399 -0.20 6.18 39.54
C THR A 399 -0.15 7.63 39.05
N MET A 400 -1.14 8.45 39.41
CA MET A 400 -1.16 9.88 39.03
C MET A 400 0.07 10.62 39.58
N LEU A 401 0.44 10.39 40.84
CA LEU A 401 1.64 10.99 41.44
C LEU A 401 2.91 10.54 40.71
N ALA A 402 3.05 9.25 40.42
CA ALA A 402 4.21 8.74 39.69
C ALA A 402 4.31 9.34 38.27
N GLN A 403 3.18 9.48 37.57
CA GLN A 403 3.12 10.11 36.24
C GLN A 403 3.48 11.61 36.28
N GLN A 404 3.03 12.35 37.30
CA GLN A 404 3.45 13.76 37.48
C GLN A 404 4.97 13.88 37.68
N LYS A 405 5.56 12.98 38.48
CA LYS A 405 7.01 12.94 38.68
C LYS A 405 7.76 12.54 37.41
N GLN A 406 7.21 11.61 36.64
CA GLN A 406 7.75 11.22 35.35
C GLN A 406 7.74 12.38 34.34
N GLU A 407 6.68 13.20 34.33
CA GLU A 407 6.61 14.38 33.46
C GLU A 407 7.65 15.43 33.85
N LEU A 408 7.82 15.68 35.16
CA LEU A 408 8.89 16.55 35.66
C LEU A 408 10.28 16.12 35.17
N ILE A 409 10.57 14.81 35.15
CA ILE A 409 11.84 14.30 34.60
C ILE A 409 11.98 14.63 33.10
N LYS A 410 10.91 14.54 32.32
CA LYS A 410 10.93 14.88 30.89
C LYS A 410 11.14 16.38 30.68
N GLU A 411 10.52 17.23 31.49
CA GLU A 411 10.69 18.69 31.44
C GLU A 411 12.13 19.07 31.76
N GLU A 412 12.70 18.55 32.85
CA GLU A 412 14.11 18.77 33.19
C GLU A 412 15.07 18.29 32.10
N PHE A 413 14.77 17.15 31.45
CA PHE A 413 15.58 16.68 30.33
C PHE A 413 15.58 17.67 29.17
N LYS A 414 14.43 18.26 28.83
CA LYS A 414 14.32 19.26 27.75
C LYS A 414 15.13 20.50 28.05
N GLU A 415 15.12 20.99 29.28
CA GLU A 415 15.94 22.14 29.68
C GLU A 415 17.43 21.78 29.73
N TRP A 416 17.75 20.56 30.15
CA TRP A 416 19.12 20.10 30.32
C TRP A 416 19.83 19.83 29.00
N ILE A 417 19.19 19.15 28.05
CA ILE A 417 19.86 18.51 26.89
C ILE A 417 20.71 19.48 26.07
N PHE A 418 20.25 20.71 25.85
CA PHE A 418 20.99 21.72 25.11
C PHE A 418 21.65 22.78 25.99
N LYS A 419 21.66 22.66 27.32
CA LYS A 419 22.22 23.69 28.22
C LYS A 419 23.74 23.81 28.10
N ASP A 420 24.44 22.68 28.00
CA ASP A 420 25.89 22.64 27.81
C ASP A 420 26.25 22.88 26.34
N LEU A 421 27.27 23.72 26.10
CA LEU A 421 27.65 24.13 24.74
C LEU A 421 28.22 22.97 23.93
N HIS A 422 29.10 22.15 24.52
CA HIS A 422 29.76 21.07 23.80
C HIS A 422 28.77 19.96 23.44
N ARG A 423 27.92 19.57 24.40
CA ARG A 423 26.83 18.62 24.16
C ARG A 423 25.85 19.14 23.10
N ARG A 424 25.53 20.44 23.13
CA ARG A 424 24.66 21.06 22.13
C ARG A 424 25.24 20.95 20.73
N GLU A 425 26.49 21.34 20.53
CA GLU A 425 27.18 21.26 19.24
C GLU A 425 27.24 19.82 18.71
N ASP A 426 27.58 18.86 19.57
CA ASP A 426 27.65 17.44 19.21
C ASP A 426 26.27 16.88 18.81
N LEU A 427 25.23 17.15 19.60
CA LEU A 427 23.88 16.69 19.30
C LEU A 427 23.30 17.33 18.03
N CYS A 428 23.51 18.63 17.81
CA CYS A 428 23.11 19.28 16.56
C CYS A 428 23.81 18.64 15.37
N LYS A 429 25.11 18.35 15.47
CA LYS A 429 25.87 17.69 14.41
C LYS A 429 25.31 16.30 14.10
N ILE A 430 25.14 15.45 15.11
CA ILE A 430 24.58 14.10 14.96
C ILE A 430 23.19 14.15 14.31
N TYR A 431 22.34 15.09 14.75
CA TYR A 431 21.00 15.24 14.21
C TYR A 431 21.03 15.66 12.73
N ASN A 432 21.86 16.64 12.39
CA ASN A 432 21.96 17.14 11.02
C ASN A 432 22.54 16.09 10.06
N GLU A 433 23.56 15.35 10.49
CA GLU A 433 24.15 14.26 9.70
C GLU A 433 23.16 13.12 9.46
N ARG A 434 22.32 12.80 10.45
CA ARG A 434 21.41 11.64 10.39
C ARG A 434 20.05 11.95 9.75
N PHE A 435 19.45 13.11 10.00
CA PHE A 435 18.07 13.41 9.62
C PHE A 435 17.94 14.62 8.66
N ASN A 436 18.72 15.68 8.87
CA ASN A 436 18.75 16.84 7.95
C ASN A 436 19.80 16.66 6.85
N SER A 437 19.73 15.51 6.18
CA SER A 437 20.68 15.09 5.15
C SER A 437 20.00 14.72 3.83
N ILE A 438 18.67 14.54 3.84
CA ILE A 438 17.88 14.13 2.70
C ILE A 438 17.38 15.33 1.90
N ARG A 439 17.79 15.41 0.63
CA ARG A 439 17.21 16.31 -0.37
C ARG A 439 16.25 15.53 -1.27
N PRO A 440 14.93 15.85 -1.28
CA PRO A 440 13.98 15.18 -2.16
C PRO A 440 14.35 15.34 -3.65
N ARG A 441 14.18 14.27 -4.43
CA ARG A 441 14.34 14.29 -5.88
C ARG A 441 13.08 14.86 -6.54
N GLU A 442 13.29 15.70 -7.56
CA GLU A 442 12.22 16.13 -8.45
C GLU A 442 12.26 15.29 -9.72
N TYR A 443 11.11 14.71 -10.09
CA TYR A 443 10.99 13.85 -11.25
C TYR A 443 10.26 14.59 -12.37
N ASP A 444 10.92 14.69 -13.52
CA ASP A 444 10.30 15.15 -14.77
C ASP A 444 10.06 13.93 -15.67
N GLY A 445 8.83 13.79 -16.17
CA GLY A 445 8.49 12.76 -17.16
C GLY A 445 8.19 13.32 -18.54
N SER A 446 8.48 14.61 -18.80
CA SER A 446 8.17 15.28 -20.06
C SER A 446 8.82 14.62 -21.28
N HIS A 447 10.00 14.02 -21.10
CA HIS A 447 10.76 13.30 -22.12
C HIS A 447 10.32 11.85 -22.37
N ILE A 448 9.45 11.29 -21.52
CA ILE A 448 9.01 9.91 -21.66
C ILE A 448 8.09 9.78 -22.89
N GLN A 449 8.49 8.92 -23.82
CA GLN A 449 7.67 8.53 -24.95
C GLN A 449 6.91 7.24 -24.62
N PHE A 450 5.59 7.37 -24.46
CA PHE A 450 4.72 6.25 -24.11
C PHE A 450 4.40 5.38 -25.34
N VAL A 451 5.30 4.46 -25.68
CA VAL A 451 5.24 3.67 -26.91
C VAL A 451 4.10 2.66 -26.87
N GLY A 452 3.28 2.60 -27.93
CA GLY A 452 2.12 1.72 -27.98
C GLY A 452 0.91 2.22 -27.18
N MET A 453 1.03 3.37 -26.52
CA MET A 453 -0.09 4.04 -25.89
C MET A 453 -1.01 4.61 -26.97
N ASN A 454 -2.31 4.58 -26.72
CA ASN A 454 -3.32 5.16 -27.59
C ASN A 454 -3.07 6.68 -27.77
N PRO A 455 -2.82 7.17 -29.01
CA PRO A 455 -2.40 8.55 -29.27
C PRO A 455 -3.50 9.58 -28.98
N GLU A 456 -4.75 9.15 -28.88
CA GLU A 456 -5.88 10.03 -28.53
C GLU A 456 -5.94 10.33 -27.03
N ILE A 457 -5.17 9.60 -26.21
CA ILE A 457 -5.07 9.81 -24.77
C ILE A 457 -3.75 10.52 -24.49
N THR A 458 -3.83 11.73 -23.95
CA THR A 458 -2.64 12.47 -23.49
C THR A 458 -2.59 12.49 -21.98
N LEU A 459 -1.49 11.99 -21.40
CA LEU A 459 -1.23 12.08 -19.97
C LEU A 459 -0.87 13.52 -19.57
N MET A 460 -1.45 13.99 -18.47
CA MET A 460 -1.17 15.29 -17.87
C MET A 460 0.25 15.35 -17.29
N PRO A 461 0.85 16.55 -17.10
CA PRO A 461 2.21 16.70 -16.58
C PRO A 461 2.47 15.93 -15.27
N HIS A 462 1.58 16.04 -14.28
CA HIS A 462 1.74 15.31 -13.01
C HIS A 462 1.65 13.78 -13.18
N GLN A 463 0.95 13.30 -14.21
CA GLN A 463 0.90 11.87 -14.50
C GLN A 463 2.21 11.39 -15.12
N LYS A 464 2.82 12.18 -15.99
CA LYS A 464 4.14 11.87 -16.54
C LYS A 464 5.21 11.87 -15.46
N ASN A 465 5.20 12.87 -14.57
CA ASN A 465 6.15 12.95 -13.46
C ASN A 465 6.00 11.79 -12.47
N ALA A 466 4.76 11.36 -12.20
CA ALA A 466 4.49 10.17 -11.41
C ALA A 466 5.06 8.89 -12.05
N VAL A 467 4.95 8.76 -13.39
CA VAL A 467 5.58 7.64 -14.10
C VAL A 467 7.10 7.73 -13.99
N ALA A 468 7.69 8.91 -14.18
CA ALA A 468 9.13 9.11 -14.01
C ALA A 468 9.62 8.74 -12.60
N HIS A 469 8.86 9.09 -11.55
CA HIS A 469 9.15 8.68 -10.19
C HIS A 469 9.15 7.15 -10.06
N VAL A 470 8.15 6.46 -10.61
CA VAL A 470 8.11 5.00 -10.58
C VAL A 470 9.28 4.38 -11.36
N LEU A 471 9.63 4.92 -12.53
CA LEU A 471 10.71 4.36 -13.38
C LEU A 471 12.11 4.57 -12.79
N TYR A 472 12.39 5.79 -12.31
CA TYR A 472 13.74 6.24 -11.95
C TYR A 472 13.96 6.33 -10.44
N GLY A 473 12.91 6.27 -9.64
CA GLY A 473 12.98 6.24 -8.19
C GLY A 473 13.12 4.84 -7.61
N ASN A 474 13.14 4.79 -6.28
CA ASN A 474 12.97 3.55 -5.53
C ASN A 474 11.47 3.22 -5.43
N ASN A 475 11.12 2.25 -4.58
CA ASN A 475 9.74 1.92 -4.27
C ASN A 475 8.89 3.18 -4.01
N THR A 476 7.76 3.28 -4.71
CA THR A 476 7.00 4.53 -4.80
C THR A 476 5.62 4.41 -4.16
N LEU A 477 5.16 5.48 -3.51
CA LEU A 477 3.78 5.71 -3.11
C LEU A 477 3.19 6.83 -3.96
N LEU A 478 2.22 6.49 -4.80
CA LEU A 478 1.34 7.44 -5.49
C LEU A 478 0.20 7.86 -4.54
N ALA A 479 0.48 8.85 -3.69
CA ALA A 479 -0.45 9.44 -2.73
C ALA A 479 -1.35 10.51 -3.39
N HIS A 480 -1.99 10.15 -4.50
CA HIS A 480 -2.77 11.10 -5.31
C HIS A 480 -4.25 11.05 -4.98
N CYS A 481 -4.90 12.22 -4.98
CA CYS A 481 -6.34 12.32 -4.77
C CYS A 481 -7.17 11.48 -5.77
N VAL A 482 -8.43 11.23 -5.44
CA VAL A 482 -9.36 10.50 -6.33
C VAL A 482 -9.58 11.32 -7.60
N GLY A 483 -9.48 10.68 -8.76
CA GLY A 483 -9.59 11.36 -10.06
C GLY A 483 -8.29 11.90 -10.63
N ALA A 484 -7.17 11.88 -9.88
CA ALA A 484 -5.86 12.30 -10.40
C ALA A 484 -5.25 11.38 -11.49
N GLY A 485 -5.91 10.26 -11.81
CA GLY A 485 -5.50 9.34 -12.87
C GLY A 485 -4.49 8.26 -12.47
N LYS A 486 -4.53 7.79 -11.22
CA LYS A 486 -3.64 6.75 -10.65
C LYS A 486 -3.59 5.46 -11.48
N THR A 487 -4.74 5.01 -11.98
CA THR A 487 -4.83 3.80 -12.82
C THR A 487 -3.97 3.93 -14.07
N PHE A 488 -4.08 5.03 -14.81
CA PHE A 488 -3.28 5.26 -16.01
C PHE A 488 -1.79 5.46 -15.70
N GLN A 489 -1.46 6.11 -14.57
CA GLN A 489 -0.08 6.24 -14.10
C GLN A 489 0.57 4.86 -13.87
N MET A 490 -0.12 3.95 -13.18
CA MET A 490 0.40 2.60 -12.89
C MET A 490 0.52 1.76 -14.17
N ILE A 491 -0.48 1.80 -15.06
CA ILE A 491 -0.45 1.07 -16.35
C ILE A 491 0.73 1.56 -17.21
N ALA A 492 0.84 2.87 -17.40
CA ALA A 492 1.91 3.46 -18.19
C ALA A 492 3.28 3.15 -17.58
N ALA A 493 3.42 3.25 -16.25
CA ALA A 493 4.68 2.92 -15.58
C ALA A 493 5.07 1.45 -15.77
N GLY A 494 4.15 0.49 -15.68
CA GLY A 494 4.48 -0.91 -15.90
C GLY A 494 4.85 -1.24 -17.36
N MET A 495 4.15 -0.64 -18.34
CA MET A 495 4.49 -0.81 -19.75
C MET A 495 5.86 -0.23 -20.08
N GLU A 496 6.14 1.00 -19.62
CA GLU A 496 7.45 1.62 -19.81
C GLU A 496 8.55 0.88 -19.04
N SER A 497 8.25 0.34 -17.84
CA SER A 497 9.21 -0.49 -17.10
C SER A 497 9.61 -1.73 -17.89
N LYS A 498 8.64 -2.40 -18.55
CA LYS A 498 8.92 -3.58 -19.38
C LYS A 498 9.69 -3.21 -20.64
N ARG A 499 9.30 -2.13 -21.32
CA ARG A 499 9.98 -1.61 -22.51
C ARG A 499 11.45 -1.27 -22.24
N LEU A 500 11.73 -0.65 -21.11
CA LEU A 500 13.07 -0.25 -20.68
C LEU A 500 13.89 -1.41 -20.06
N GLY A 501 13.30 -2.60 -19.94
CA GLY A 501 13.95 -3.75 -19.31
C GLY A 501 14.10 -3.63 -17.78
N LEU A 502 13.41 -2.69 -17.14
CA LEU A 502 13.36 -2.49 -15.68
C LEU A 502 12.43 -3.50 -14.98
N SER A 503 11.61 -4.23 -15.75
CA SER A 503 10.75 -5.32 -15.28
C SER A 503 10.54 -6.34 -16.38
N GLN A 504 10.40 -7.60 -16.01
CA GLN A 504 10.02 -8.68 -16.90
C GLN A 504 8.53 -9.02 -16.75
N LYS A 505 8.00 -9.01 -15.53
CA LYS A 505 6.62 -9.42 -15.25
C LYS A 505 5.98 -8.54 -14.19
N ASN A 506 5.03 -7.73 -14.64
CA ASN A 506 4.27 -6.82 -13.80
C ASN A 506 3.01 -7.50 -13.21
N LEU A 507 2.83 -7.41 -11.89
CA LEU A 507 1.63 -7.84 -11.19
C LEU A 507 0.89 -6.64 -10.59
N TYR A 508 -0.41 -6.53 -10.89
CA TYR A 508 -1.31 -5.50 -10.41
C TYR A 508 -2.32 -6.10 -9.42
N VAL A 509 -2.28 -5.61 -8.19
CA VAL A 509 -3.12 -6.04 -7.07
C VAL A 509 -4.15 -4.96 -6.78
N VAL A 510 -5.41 -5.22 -7.14
CA VAL A 510 -6.48 -4.21 -7.17
C VAL A 510 -7.69 -4.64 -6.33
N PRO A 511 -8.61 -3.74 -5.96
CA PRO A 511 -9.85 -4.14 -5.29
C PRO A 511 -10.61 -5.19 -6.09
N ASN A 512 -11.13 -6.24 -5.42
CA ASN A 512 -11.72 -7.42 -6.08
C ASN A 512 -12.83 -7.13 -7.10
N HIS A 513 -13.55 -6.01 -6.95
CA HIS A 513 -14.66 -5.63 -7.83
C HIS A 513 -14.19 -4.81 -9.05
N LEU A 514 -12.91 -4.44 -9.11
CA LEU A 514 -12.33 -3.60 -10.16
C LEU A 514 -11.40 -4.37 -11.12
N THR A 515 -11.17 -5.67 -10.95
CA THR A 515 -10.22 -6.43 -11.78
C THR A 515 -10.56 -6.37 -13.27
N GLU A 516 -11.82 -6.59 -13.64
CA GLU A 516 -12.28 -6.51 -15.04
C GLU A 516 -12.20 -5.08 -15.60
N GLN A 517 -12.56 -4.08 -14.78
CA GLN A 517 -12.47 -2.68 -15.18
C GLN A 517 -11.01 -2.30 -15.45
N TRP A 518 -10.08 -2.71 -14.58
CA TRP A 518 -8.66 -2.52 -14.78
C TRP A 518 -8.17 -3.15 -16.09
N GLY A 519 -8.63 -4.36 -16.44
CA GLY A 519 -8.32 -4.97 -17.73
C GLY A 519 -8.80 -4.14 -18.92
N SER A 520 -10.00 -3.59 -18.84
CA SER A 520 -10.54 -2.69 -19.87
C SER A 520 -9.76 -1.37 -19.96
N ASP A 521 -9.43 -0.76 -18.82
CA ASP A 521 -8.66 0.50 -18.77
C ASP A 521 -7.22 0.29 -19.30
N PHE A 522 -6.63 -0.88 -19.04
CA PHE A 522 -5.32 -1.28 -19.56
C PHE A 522 -5.32 -1.31 -21.09
N LEU A 523 -6.24 -2.05 -21.69
CA LEU A 523 -6.34 -2.20 -23.15
C LEU A 523 -6.84 -0.92 -23.84
N ARG A 524 -7.57 -0.06 -23.13
CA ARG A 524 -7.91 1.27 -23.62
C ARG A 524 -6.66 2.15 -23.77
N LEU A 525 -5.75 2.08 -22.80
CA LEU A 525 -4.52 2.85 -22.80
C LEU A 525 -3.46 2.23 -23.71
N TYR A 526 -3.30 0.91 -23.69
CA TYR A 526 -2.36 0.14 -24.52
C TYR A 526 -3.09 -1.03 -25.22
N PRO A 527 -3.68 -0.80 -26.40
CA PRO A 527 -4.49 -1.81 -27.09
C PRO A 527 -3.73 -3.08 -27.51
N GLY A 528 -2.42 -2.98 -27.73
CA GLY A 528 -1.56 -4.11 -28.09
C GLY A 528 -1.01 -4.92 -26.91
N ALA A 529 -1.35 -4.57 -25.67
CA ALA A 529 -0.78 -5.22 -24.48
C ALA A 529 -1.31 -6.65 -24.27
N ASN A 530 -0.42 -7.58 -23.95
CA ASN A 530 -0.76 -8.94 -23.56
C ASN A 530 -1.02 -9.04 -22.04
N ILE A 531 -2.30 -8.99 -21.64
CA ILE A 531 -2.69 -8.99 -20.22
C ILE A 531 -3.38 -10.30 -19.79
N LEU A 532 -3.22 -10.64 -18.51
CA LEU A 532 -3.97 -11.72 -17.85
C LEU A 532 -4.80 -11.16 -16.69
N VAL A 533 -6.12 -11.30 -16.75
CA VAL A 533 -7.04 -10.76 -15.73
C VAL A 533 -7.68 -11.90 -14.95
N ALA A 534 -7.52 -11.89 -13.63
CA ALA A 534 -8.13 -12.88 -12.76
C ALA A 534 -9.63 -12.64 -12.56
N THR A 535 -10.38 -13.74 -12.59
CA THR A 535 -11.79 -13.80 -12.21
C THR A 535 -11.96 -14.53 -10.86
N LYS A 536 -13.16 -14.47 -10.28
CA LYS A 536 -13.45 -15.20 -9.03
C LYS A 536 -13.26 -16.71 -9.17
N LYS A 537 -13.57 -17.28 -10.34
CA LYS A 537 -13.49 -18.73 -10.61
C LYS A 537 -12.05 -19.23 -10.62
N ASP A 538 -11.10 -18.40 -11.04
CA ASP A 538 -9.68 -18.76 -11.14
C ASP A 538 -9.05 -19.05 -9.78
N PHE A 539 -9.62 -18.54 -8.68
CA PHE A 539 -9.12 -18.72 -7.32
C PHE A 539 -10.01 -19.61 -6.44
N GLU A 540 -10.87 -20.42 -7.08
CA GLU A 540 -11.46 -21.60 -6.48
C GLU A 540 -10.36 -22.69 -6.30
N PRO A 541 -10.43 -23.55 -5.27
CA PRO A 541 -9.35 -24.48 -4.95
C PRO A 541 -8.88 -25.36 -6.13
N ALA A 542 -9.82 -25.81 -6.96
CA ALA A 542 -9.54 -26.64 -8.14
C ALA A 542 -8.78 -25.88 -9.26
N ASN A 543 -9.03 -24.57 -9.43
CA ASN A 543 -8.52 -23.80 -10.57
C ASN A 543 -7.28 -22.97 -10.22
N ARG A 544 -7.05 -22.70 -8.93
CA ARG A 544 -5.96 -21.81 -8.46
C ARG A 544 -4.59 -22.28 -8.94
N LYS A 545 -4.30 -23.58 -8.87
CA LYS A 545 -3.01 -24.14 -9.31
C LYS A 545 -2.80 -23.84 -10.80
N ARG A 546 -3.81 -24.14 -11.62
CA ARG A 546 -3.81 -23.86 -13.06
C ARG A 546 -3.61 -22.37 -13.36
N PHE A 547 -4.33 -21.46 -12.70
CA PHE A 547 -4.18 -20.02 -12.92
C PHE A 547 -2.78 -19.50 -12.53
N CYS A 548 -2.22 -19.96 -11.41
CA CYS A 548 -0.88 -19.56 -11.01
C CYS A 548 0.19 -20.14 -11.94
N SER A 549 0.03 -21.37 -12.42
CA SER A 549 0.89 -21.95 -13.46
C SER A 549 0.83 -21.14 -14.75
N ARG A 550 -0.37 -20.67 -15.16
CA ARG A 550 -0.52 -19.77 -16.32
C ARG A 550 0.31 -18.51 -16.16
N ILE A 551 0.26 -17.88 -14.98
CA ILE A 551 1.09 -16.70 -14.67
C ILE A 551 2.58 -17.04 -14.82
N ALA A 552 3.01 -18.16 -14.24
CA ALA A 552 4.42 -18.56 -14.21
C ALA A 552 4.98 -18.79 -15.62
N THR A 553 4.26 -19.52 -16.47
CA THR A 553 4.75 -19.94 -17.80
C THR A 553 4.46 -18.95 -18.92
N GLY A 554 3.49 -18.05 -18.73
CA GLY A 554 3.12 -17.07 -19.76
C GLY A 554 3.99 -15.81 -19.74
N ASP A 555 4.31 -15.31 -20.93
CA ASP A 555 4.87 -13.97 -21.13
C ASP A 555 3.73 -12.95 -21.23
N TYR A 556 3.42 -12.29 -20.11
CA TYR A 556 2.41 -11.24 -20.04
C TYR A 556 3.06 -9.89 -19.75
N ASP A 557 2.51 -8.84 -20.34
CA ASP A 557 2.88 -7.46 -20.02
C ASP A 557 2.34 -7.03 -18.66
N ALA A 558 1.16 -7.58 -18.29
CA ALA A 558 0.52 -7.34 -17.00
C ALA A 558 -0.34 -8.53 -16.56
N VAL A 559 -0.25 -8.85 -15.27
CA VAL A 559 -1.17 -9.77 -14.59
C VAL A 559 -1.99 -8.97 -13.59
N ILE A 560 -3.32 -9.06 -13.63
CA ILE A 560 -4.23 -8.28 -12.79
C ILE A 560 -5.00 -9.21 -11.88
N ILE A 561 -4.84 -9.06 -10.57
CA ILE A 561 -5.50 -9.89 -9.54
C ILE A 561 -6.14 -9.05 -8.44
N GLY A 562 -7.15 -9.62 -7.79
CA GLY A 562 -7.83 -9.00 -6.65
C GLY A 562 -7.04 -9.10 -5.34
N HIS A 563 -7.23 -8.15 -4.41
CA HIS A 563 -6.61 -8.17 -3.07
C HIS A 563 -6.74 -9.51 -2.35
N THR A 564 -7.93 -10.11 -2.34
CA THR A 564 -8.14 -11.41 -1.66
C THR A 564 -7.52 -12.59 -2.40
N GLN A 565 -7.28 -12.44 -3.70
CA GLN A 565 -6.64 -13.47 -4.51
C GLN A 565 -5.13 -13.44 -4.28
N PHE A 566 -4.54 -12.25 -4.18
CA PHE A 566 -3.14 -12.08 -3.80
C PHE A 566 -2.81 -12.72 -2.44
N GLU A 567 -3.68 -12.58 -1.44
CA GLU A 567 -3.54 -13.23 -0.12
C GLU A 567 -3.52 -14.78 -0.21
N LYS A 568 -4.11 -15.37 -1.26
CA LYS A 568 -4.16 -16.82 -1.47
C LYS A 568 -2.90 -17.39 -2.12
N ILE A 569 -1.95 -16.53 -2.51
CA ILE A 569 -0.67 -16.91 -3.10
C ILE A 569 0.43 -16.71 -2.03
N PRO A 570 0.82 -17.76 -1.31
CA PRO A 570 1.81 -17.63 -0.25
C PRO A 570 3.24 -17.54 -0.81
N LEU A 571 4.16 -17.00 0.00
CA LEU A 571 5.60 -17.25 -0.20
C LEU A 571 5.94 -18.70 0.10
N SER A 572 7.05 -19.20 -0.44
CA SER A 572 7.60 -20.50 -0.13
C SER A 572 7.85 -20.66 1.38
N ARG A 573 7.72 -21.89 1.85
CA ARG A 573 7.94 -22.20 3.27
C ARG A 573 9.40 -21.97 3.64
N GLU A 574 10.32 -22.29 2.75
CA GLU A 574 11.75 -22.06 2.90
C GLU A 574 12.04 -20.59 3.16
N ARG A 575 11.47 -19.67 2.37
CA ARG A 575 11.61 -18.22 2.58
C ARG A 575 10.98 -17.76 3.89
N GLN A 576 9.77 -18.21 4.19
CA GLN A 576 9.12 -17.86 5.45
C GLN A 576 9.94 -18.33 6.67
N ILE A 577 10.62 -19.48 6.56
CA ILE A 577 11.53 -19.98 7.59
C ILE A 577 12.80 -19.14 7.63
N ALA A 578 13.47 -18.89 6.49
CA ALA A 578 14.70 -18.11 6.41
C ALA A 578 14.52 -16.71 7.04
N MET A 579 13.42 -16.02 6.72
CA MET A 579 13.11 -14.71 7.32
C MET A 579 12.93 -14.77 8.85
N LEU A 580 12.40 -15.87 9.38
CA LEU A 580 12.29 -16.08 10.83
C LEU A 580 13.62 -16.49 11.46
N GLU A 581 14.44 -17.25 10.74
CA GLU A 581 15.78 -17.65 11.15
C GLU A 581 16.72 -16.45 11.24
N ASP A 582 16.70 -15.54 10.28
CA ASP A 582 17.47 -14.29 10.32
C ASP A 582 17.10 -13.46 11.57
N GLN A 583 15.80 -13.29 11.83
CA GLN A 583 15.33 -12.61 13.05
C GLN A 583 15.77 -13.33 14.33
N ILE A 584 15.81 -14.66 14.32
CA ILE A 584 16.29 -15.46 15.46
C ILE A 584 17.81 -15.33 15.60
N ALA A 585 18.56 -15.28 14.50
CA ALA A 585 20.01 -15.14 14.47
C ALA A 585 20.43 -13.79 15.04
N ASP A 586 19.80 -12.69 14.60
CA ASP A 586 20.03 -11.35 15.14
C ASP A 586 19.78 -11.29 16.66
N ILE A 587 18.66 -11.87 17.10
CA ILE A 587 18.34 -11.98 18.53
C ILE A 587 19.36 -12.85 19.28
N THR A 588 19.88 -13.90 18.66
CA THR A 588 20.86 -14.79 19.27
C THR A 588 22.21 -14.11 19.41
N PHE A 589 22.69 -13.44 18.36
CA PHE A 589 23.91 -12.65 18.39
C PHE A 589 23.84 -11.57 19.48
N SER A 590 22.71 -10.86 19.58
CA SER A 590 22.50 -9.90 20.68
C SER A 590 22.43 -10.53 22.07
N ILE A 591 21.94 -11.76 22.21
CA ILE A 591 22.01 -12.47 23.50
C ILE A 591 23.46 -12.77 23.86
N GLU A 592 24.26 -13.21 22.90
CA GLU A 592 25.68 -13.52 23.09
C GLU A 592 26.48 -12.27 23.45
N GLU A 593 26.32 -11.17 22.71
CA GLU A 593 26.94 -9.88 23.05
C GLU A 593 26.51 -9.37 24.42
N ALA A 594 25.22 -9.47 24.75
CA ALA A 594 24.71 -9.09 26.07
C ALA A 594 25.29 -9.96 27.19
N ALA A 595 25.50 -11.26 26.94
CA ALA A 595 26.10 -12.19 27.90
C ALA A 595 27.58 -11.89 28.17
N HIS A 596 28.31 -11.35 27.18
CA HIS A 596 29.70 -10.91 27.33
C HIS A 596 29.84 -9.61 28.14
N GLN A 597 28.76 -8.84 28.31
CA GLN A 597 28.76 -7.60 29.09
C GLN A 597 28.15 -7.82 30.50
N ALA A 598 28.97 -7.70 31.54
CA ALA A 598 28.52 -7.85 32.93
C ALA A 598 27.38 -6.85 33.26
N GLY A 599 26.20 -7.38 33.65
CA GLY A 599 25.04 -6.59 34.09
C GLY A 599 23.76 -6.72 33.25
N GLN A 600 23.78 -7.43 32.11
CA GLN A 600 22.65 -7.46 31.16
C GLN A 600 21.63 -8.62 31.33
N ASN A 601 21.54 -9.26 32.50
CA ASN A 601 20.66 -10.43 32.71
C ASN A 601 19.17 -10.20 32.38
N TYR A 602 18.70 -8.96 32.51
CA TYR A 602 17.32 -8.60 32.19
C TYR A 602 17.06 -8.56 30.68
N THR A 603 17.98 -7.98 29.90
CA THR A 603 17.95 -7.91 28.43
C THR A 603 17.96 -9.32 27.83
N ILE A 604 18.81 -10.20 28.37
CA ILE A 604 18.91 -11.61 27.96
C ILE A 604 17.56 -12.33 28.11
N LYS A 605 16.92 -12.24 29.29
CA LYS A 605 15.63 -12.91 29.55
C LYS A 605 14.51 -12.47 28.60
N GLN A 606 14.52 -11.21 28.16
CA GLN A 606 13.54 -10.71 27.21
C GLN A 606 13.84 -11.15 25.78
N LEU A 607 15.09 -11.05 25.33
CA LEU A 607 15.54 -11.56 24.04
C LEU A 607 15.21 -13.06 23.91
N GLU A 608 15.42 -13.85 24.97
CA GLU A 608 15.04 -15.26 25.03
C GLU A 608 13.53 -15.50 24.86
N LYS A 609 12.69 -14.63 25.43
CA LYS A 609 11.23 -14.72 25.28
C LYS A 609 10.81 -14.45 23.84
N THR A 610 11.38 -13.42 23.21
CA THR A 610 11.10 -13.08 21.80
C THR A 610 11.59 -14.21 20.89
N LYS A 611 12.80 -14.72 21.10
CA LYS A 611 13.35 -15.90 20.42
C LYS A 611 12.40 -17.09 20.51
N LYS A 612 11.91 -17.41 21.73
CA LYS A 612 10.96 -18.52 21.94
C LYS A 612 9.64 -18.33 21.18
N SER A 613 9.16 -17.09 21.07
CA SER A 613 7.96 -16.76 20.29
C SER A 613 8.16 -16.97 18.80
N LEU A 614 9.29 -16.52 18.24
CA LEU A 614 9.65 -16.73 16.84
C LEU A 614 9.86 -18.23 16.55
N GLN A 615 10.55 -18.95 17.43
CA GLN A 615 10.71 -20.40 17.34
C GLN A 615 9.37 -21.15 17.37
N ALA A 616 8.40 -20.69 18.17
CA ALA A 616 7.06 -21.27 18.17
C ALA A 616 6.31 -21.01 16.85
N ARG A 617 6.47 -19.83 16.24
CA ARG A 617 5.92 -19.50 14.92
C ARG A 617 6.56 -20.36 13.82
N MET A 618 7.88 -20.50 13.86
CA MET A 618 8.65 -21.37 12.96
C MET A 618 8.22 -22.83 13.10
N LYS A 619 8.00 -23.32 14.32
CA LYS A 619 7.49 -24.68 14.57
C LYS A 619 6.08 -24.89 13.98
N LYS A 620 5.20 -23.88 14.05
CA LYS A 620 3.87 -23.94 13.42
C LYS A 620 3.95 -23.98 11.90
N LEU A 621 4.83 -23.19 11.29
CA LEU A 621 5.11 -23.25 9.85
C LEU A 621 5.67 -24.62 9.45
N ASN A 622 6.39 -25.26 10.37
CA ASN A 622 6.97 -26.57 10.12
C ASN A 622 5.97 -27.75 10.19
N ASP A 623 4.78 -27.55 10.73
CA ASP A 623 3.75 -28.57 10.86
C ASP A 623 3.20 -28.97 9.47
N GLN A 624 3.43 -30.21 9.05
CA GLN A 624 3.22 -30.71 7.68
C GLN A 624 1.76 -31.14 7.37
N THR A 625 0.82 -30.82 8.25
CA THR A 625 -0.57 -31.32 8.19
C THR A 625 -1.45 -30.66 7.12
N ARG A 626 -0.95 -29.63 6.41
CA ARG A 626 -1.65 -28.96 5.29
C ARG A 626 -0.72 -28.72 4.11
N LYS A 627 -0.48 -29.76 3.29
CA LYS A 627 0.11 -29.58 1.96
C LYS A 627 -1.00 -29.12 1.00
N ASP A 628 -1.09 -27.81 0.81
CA ASP A 628 -1.76 -27.26 -0.36
C ASP A 628 -0.68 -27.17 -1.44
N ASP A 629 -0.80 -27.95 -2.51
CA ASP A 629 0.16 -28.05 -3.62
C ASP A 629 0.02 -26.83 -4.55
N VAL A 630 0.27 -25.65 -3.98
CA VAL A 630 -0.03 -24.34 -4.57
C VAL A 630 1.28 -23.69 -5.04
N VAL A 631 1.26 -23.15 -6.26
CA VAL A 631 2.34 -22.33 -6.82
C VAL A 631 2.61 -21.15 -5.89
N THR A 632 3.86 -20.96 -5.49
CA THR A 632 4.26 -19.91 -4.56
C THR A 632 4.47 -18.57 -5.28
N PHE A 633 4.49 -17.47 -4.54
CA PHE A 633 4.66 -16.14 -5.11
C PHE A 633 5.95 -16.00 -5.93
N GLU A 634 7.04 -16.62 -5.48
CA GLU A 634 8.34 -16.64 -6.16
C GLU A 634 8.27 -17.37 -7.50
N GLN A 635 7.50 -18.45 -7.56
CA GLN A 635 7.33 -19.25 -8.78
C GLN A 635 6.54 -18.52 -9.87
N LEU A 636 5.82 -17.44 -9.53
CA LEU A 636 5.15 -16.61 -10.53
C LEU A 636 6.16 -15.86 -11.41
N GLY A 637 7.38 -15.62 -10.90
CA GLY A 637 8.41 -14.84 -11.60
C GLY A 637 8.06 -13.35 -11.71
N VAL A 638 7.34 -12.82 -10.73
CA VAL A 638 6.98 -11.39 -10.65
C VAL A 638 8.15 -10.60 -10.09
N ASP A 639 8.58 -9.57 -10.82
CA ASP A 639 9.65 -8.66 -10.41
C ASP A 639 9.18 -7.20 -10.29
N ARG A 640 7.90 -6.92 -10.60
CA ARG A 640 7.29 -5.63 -10.31
C ARG A 640 5.85 -5.75 -9.81
N LEU A 641 5.58 -5.08 -8.68
CA LEU A 641 4.34 -5.14 -7.94
C LEU A 641 3.68 -3.77 -7.83
N PHE A 642 2.48 -3.67 -8.39
CA PHE A 642 1.62 -2.49 -8.37
C PHE A 642 0.42 -2.77 -7.46
N VAL A 643 0.19 -1.98 -6.42
CA VAL A 643 -0.91 -2.19 -5.45
C VAL A 643 -1.82 -0.97 -5.40
N ASP A 644 -3.03 -1.11 -5.95
CA ASP A 644 -4.07 -0.08 -5.87
C ASP A 644 -4.88 -0.21 -4.57
N GLU A 645 -5.35 0.91 -4.06
CA GLU A 645 -5.98 1.05 -2.74
C GLU A 645 -5.18 0.35 -1.62
N SER A 646 -3.86 0.60 -1.62
CA SER A 646 -2.87 -0.01 -0.71
C SER A 646 -3.16 0.24 0.78
N HIS A 647 -3.99 1.24 1.09
CA HIS A 647 -4.52 1.50 2.43
C HIS A 647 -5.25 0.27 3.04
N SER A 648 -5.67 -0.69 2.21
CA SER A 648 -6.22 -1.96 2.66
C SER A 648 -5.23 -2.79 3.48
N PHE A 649 -3.92 -2.55 3.34
CA PHE A 649 -2.83 -3.27 4.02
C PHE A 649 -2.19 -2.46 5.16
N LYS A 650 -2.78 -1.36 5.61
CA LYS A 650 -2.21 -0.45 6.64
C LYS A 650 -2.10 -1.02 8.07
N ASN A 651 -2.73 -2.15 8.37
CA ASN A 651 -2.79 -2.72 9.73
C ASN A 651 -1.68 -3.77 9.95
N LEU A 652 -0.43 -3.37 9.73
CA LEU A 652 0.72 -4.24 9.99
C LEU A 652 0.95 -4.37 11.51
N PHE A 653 1.29 -5.57 11.96
CA PHE A 653 1.70 -5.78 13.35
C PHE A 653 2.99 -5.00 13.66
N LEU A 654 2.96 -4.23 14.74
CA LEU A 654 4.12 -3.51 15.24
C LEU A 654 4.48 -4.04 16.62
N TYR A 655 5.74 -4.44 16.78
CA TYR A 655 6.27 -4.68 18.11
C TYR A 655 6.53 -3.32 18.78
N THR A 656 5.72 -2.98 19.78
CA THR A 656 5.86 -1.74 20.56
C THR A 656 5.83 -2.03 22.05
N LYS A 657 6.59 -1.24 22.80
CA LYS A 657 6.55 -1.22 24.26
C LYS A 657 5.40 -0.38 24.80
N MET A 658 4.83 0.49 23.98
CA MET A 658 3.67 1.31 24.33
C MET A 658 2.45 0.41 24.49
N ARG A 659 1.76 0.54 25.63
CA ARG A 659 0.54 -0.23 25.91
C ARG A 659 -0.63 0.73 26.10
N ASN A 660 -1.77 0.39 25.53
CA ASN A 660 -3.03 1.14 25.65
C ASN A 660 -2.97 2.56 25.06
N VAL A 661 -2.05 2.83 24.13
CA VAL A 661 -2.04 4.07 23.34
C VAL A 661 -3.01 3.89 22.18
N ALA A 662 -3.98 4.80 22.07
CA ALA A 662 -4.95 4.75 20.99
C ALA A 662 -4.26 5.01 19.64
N GLY A 663 -4.66 4.25 18.62
CA GLY A 663 -4.08 4.35 17.27
C GLY A 663 -3.02 3.29 16.96
N ILE A 664 -2.48 2.58 17.96
CA ILE A 664 -1.54 1.48 17.70
C ILE A 664 -2.30 0.14 17.64
N SER A 665 -2.24 -0.54 16.49
CA SER A 665 -2.77 -1.91 16.37
C SER A 665 -1.88 -2.88 17.13
N GLN A 666 -2.45 -3.60 18.10
CA GLN A 666 -1.78 -4.72 18.78
C GLN A 666 -2.14 -6.08 18.16
N THR A 667 -3.01 -6.09 17.15
CA THR A 667 -3.46 -7.30 16.47
C THR A 667 -2.80 -7.41 15.10
N ASP A 668 -2.23 -8.56 14.81
CA ASP A 668 -1.63 -8.88 13.52
C ASP A 668 -2.72 -9.16 12.49
N ALA A 669 -2.83 -8.31 11.46
CA ALA A 669 -3.65 -8.60 10.31
C ALA A 669 -2.84 -9.47 9.34
N GLN A 670 -3.23 -10.74 9.20
CA GLN A 670 -2.51 -11.71 8.37
C GLN A 670 -2.20 -11.19 6.96
N LYS A 671 -3.14 -10.47 6.32
CA LYS A 671 -2.95 -9.86 5.00
C LYS A 671 -1.86 -8.79 4.94
N SER A 672 -1.71 -7.98 5.99
CA SER A 672 -0.69 -6.94 6.06
C SER A 672 0.69 -7.56 6.29
N SER A 673 0.75 -8.60 7.12
CA SER A 673 1.97 -9.39 7.32
C SER A 673 2.39 -10.13 6.05
N ASP A 674 1.45 -10.73 5.31
CA ASP A 674 1.71 -11.35 4.00
C ASP A 674 2.25 -10.33 2.98
N MET A 675 1.60 -9.16 2.86
CA MET A 675 2.10 -8.06 2.03
C MET A 675 3.52 -7.65 2.45
N PHE A 676 3.81 -7.56 3.75
CA PHE A 676 5.12 -7.12 4.24
C PHE A 676 6.22 -8.11 3.85
N MET A 677 5.97 -9.41 4.01
CA MET A 677 6.94 -10.43 3.61
C MET A 677 7.19 -10.40 2.10
N LYS A 678 6.15 -10.20 1.29
CA LYS A 678 6.30 -10.07 -0.17
C LYS A 678 7.04 -8.79 -0.55
N CYS A 679 6.78 -7.66 0.10
CA CYS A 679 7.57 -6.44 -0.11
C CYS A 679 9.05 -6.68 0.17
N ARG A 680 9.41 -7.34 1.28
CA ARG A 680 10.80 -7.68 1.58
C ARG A 680 11.45 -8.57 0.52
N TYR A 681 10.74 -9.59 0.05
CA TYR A 681 11.21 -10.42 -1.06
C TYR A 681 11.43 -9.61 -2.35
N MET A 682 10.51 -8.69 -2.68
CA MET A 682 10.66 -7.82 -3.84
C MET A 682 11.84 -6.85 -3.69
N ASP A 683 12.07 -6.32 -2.48
CA ASP A 683 13.23 -5.46 -2.20
C ASP A 683 14.55 -6.21 -2.43
N GLU A 684 14.65 -7.44 -1.94
CA GLU A 684 15.81 -8.32 -2.15
C GLU A 684 16.05 -8.62 -3.64
N LEU A 685 14.97 -8.83 -4.41
CA LEU A 685 15.04 -9.14 -5.83
C LEU A 685 15.42 -7.92 -6.69
N THR A 686 14.94 -6.73 -6.32
CA THR A 686 14.97 -5.53 -7.19
C THR A 686 15.86 -4.41 -6.67
N GLY A 687 16.48 -4.58 -5.50
CA GLY A 687 17.20 -3.50 -4.82
C GLY A 687 16.28 -2.36 -4.36
N GLY A 688 15.04 -2.68 -3.99
CA GLY A 688 14.05 -1.71 -3.51
C GLY A 688 13.43 -0.82 -4.62
N ARG A 689 13.28 -1.36 -5.84
CA ARG A 689 12.70 -0.65 -7.01
C ARG A 689 11.48 -1.35 -7.62
N GLY A 690 11.03 -2.44 -7.01
CA GLY A 690 10.00 -3.32 -7.54
C GLY A 690 8.57 -3.00 -7.10
N ILE A 691 8.34 -2.01 -6.23
CA ILE A 691 7.03 -1.84 -5.56
C ILE A 691 6.46 -0.44 -5.83
N THR A 692 5.19 -0.39 -6.22
CA THR A 692 4.42 0.85 -6.34
C THR A 692 3.08 0.71 -5.64
N PHE A 693 2.87 1.52 -4.61
CA PHE A 693 1.60 1.61 -3.89
C PHE A 693 0.82 2.82 -4.38
N ALA A 694 -0.51 2.71 -4.48
CA ALA A 694 -1.38 3.80 -4.87
C ALA A 694 -2.56 3.91 -3.90
N THR A 695 -2.83 5.13 -3.41
CA THR A 695 -3.97 5.39 -2.52
C THR A 695 -4.26 6.88 -2.45
N GLY A 696 -5.54 7.26 -2.48
CA GLY A 696 -5.95 8.65 -2.18
C GLY A 696 -5.97 8.97 -0.68
N THR A 697 -5.66 7.97 0.16
CA THR A 697 -5.71 8.03 1.62
C THR A 697 -4.43 7.43 2.22
N PRO A 698 -3.24 8.05 2.00
CA PRO A 698 -1.97 7.48 2.47
C PRO A 698 -1.94 7.37 4.00
N VAL A 699 -2.47 8.38 4.69
CA VAL A 699 -2.69 8.36 6.14
C VAL A 699 -4.16 8.64 6.39
N SER A 700 -4.79 7.82 7.23
CA SER A 700 -6.23 7.86 7.45
C SER A 700 -6.63 8.16 8.89
N ASN A 701 -6.07 7.48 9.90
CA ASN A 701 -6.46 7.68 11.30
C ASN A 701 -5.33 7.57 12.34
N SER A 702 -4.12 7.10 11.98
CA SER A 702 -3.06 6.86 12.96
C SER A 702 -1.67 7.11 12.41
N MET A 703 -0.80 7.67 13.25
CA MET A 703 0.63 7.83 12.98
C MET A 703 1.32 6.51 12.63
N THR A 704 0.83 5.37 13.14
CA THR A 704 1.38 4.05 12.80
C THR A 704 1.23 3.71 11.33
N GLU A 705 0.24 4.28 10.64
CA GLU A 705 0.02 4.03 9.21
C GLU A 705 1.15 4.63 8.37
N LEU A 706 1.66 5.81 8.75
CA LEU A 706 2.81 6.45 8.10
C LEU A 706 4.06 5.57 8.24
N TYR A 707 4.37 5.14 9.46
CA TYR A 707 5.48 4.23 9.71
C TYR A 707 5.33 2.88 8.99
N THR A 708 4.11 2.36 8.91
CA THR A 708 3.82 1.12 8.18
C THR A 708 4.12 1.26 6.69
N ILE A 709 3.74 2.38 6.07
CA ILE A 709 4.07 2.67 4.67
C ILE A 709 5.57 2.82 4.47
N MET A 710 6.26 3.55 5.36
CA MET A 710 7.73 3.65 5.33
C MET A 710 8.38 2.27 5.47
N ARG A 711 7.83 1.35 6.29
CA ARG A 711 8.32 -0.02 6.36
C ARG A 711 8.08 -0.84 5.10
N TYR A 712 7.02 -0.56 4.35
CA TYR A 712 6.76 -1.24 3.07
C TYR A 712 7.70 -0.76 1.95
N LEU A 713 8.02 0.53 1.92
CA LEU A 713 8.69 1.16 0.77
C LEU A 713 10.14 1.62 1.05
N GLN A 714 10.49 1.83 2.31
CA GLN A 714 11.75 2.46 2.75
C GLN A 714 12.39 1.71 3.94
N TYR A 715 12.23 0.39 4.01
CA TYR A 715 12.70 -0.40 5.15
C TYR A 715 14.20 -0.22 5.41
N ASP A 716 15.03 -0.28 4.38
CA ASP A 716 16.49 -0.16 4.54
C ASP A 716 16.90 1.26 4.98
N THR A 717 16.18 2.30 4.54
CA THR A 717 16.33 3.68 5.04
C THR A 717 16.02 3.76 6.53
N LEU A 718 14.91 3.15 6.98
CA LEU A 718 14.56 3.10 8.39
C LEU A 718 15.63 2.37 9.22
N MET A 719 16.17 1.26 8.72
CA MET A 719 17.24 0.53 9.41
C MET A 719 18.51 1.36 9.53
N ARG A 720 18.96 2.00 8.44
CA ARG A 720 20.16 2.85 8.41
C ARG A 720 20.07 4.04 9.37
N MET A 721 18.88 4.61 9.51
CA MET A 721 18.63 5.74 10.43
C MET A 721 18.42 5.30 11.90
N GLY A 722 18.50 4.01 12.22
CA GLY A 722 18.26 3.50 13.57
C GLY A 722 16.78 3.54 14.00
N MET A 723 15.87 3.52 13.02
CA MET A 723 14.40 3.61 13.16
C MET A 723 13.67 2.33 12.77
N GLY A 724 14.38 1.18 12.76
CA GLY A 724 13.81 -0.14 12.47
C GLY A 724 12.72 -0.58 13.45
N HIS A 725 12.68 0.00 14.66
CA HIS A 725 11.61 -0.19 15.63
C HIS A 725 10.65 1.00 15.64
N PHE A 726 9.36 0.71 15.76
CA PHE A 726 8.32 1.75 15.83
C PHE A 726 8.57 2.73 16.98
N ASP A 727 9.00 2.24 18.14
CA ASP A 727 9.24 3.08 19.31
C ASP A 727 10.38 4.08 19.08
N SER A 728 11.43 3.69 18.33
CA SER A 728 12.56 4.57 17.99
C SER A 728 12.14 5.66 17.01
N TRP A 729 11.36 5.30 16.00
CA TRP A 729 10.74 6.26 15.08
C TRP A 729 9.78 7.21 15.81
N ALA A 730 8.92 6.68 16.67
CA ALA A 730 7.98 7.47 17.46
C ALA A 730 8.67 8.40 18.46
N ALA A 731 9.78 7.97 19.09
CA ALA A 731 10.58 8.84 19.96
C ALA A 731 11.21 10.04 19.23
N THR A 732 11.40 9.92 17.91
CA THR A 732 12.11 10.91 17.08
C THR A 732 11.16 11.89 16.41
N PHE A 733 9.92 11.47 16.12
CA PHE A 733 8.95 12.29 15.39
C PHE A 733 7.57 12.40 16.03
N GLY A 734 7.26 11.60 17.06
CA GLY A 734 5.90 11.41 17.55
C GLY A 734 5.68 11.83 19.00
N GLU A 735 4.61 12.58 19.24
CA GLU A 735 4.20 12.98 20.58
C GLU A 735 2.90 12.29 21.01
N THR A 736 2.96 11.63 22.17
CA THR A 736 1.77 11.13 22.85
C THR A 736 1.27 12.15 23.87
N VAL A 737 -0.03 12.47 23.82
CA VAL A 737 -0.73 13.29 24.82
C VAL A 737 -1.78 12.43 25.52
N THR A 738 -1.85 12.57 26.83
CA THR A 738 -2.90 11.95 27.65
C THR A 738 -3.97 13.00 27.92
N ALA A 739 -5.13 12.86 27.28
CA ALA A 739 -6.27 13.75 27.46
C ALA A 739 -7.36 13.08 28.30
N ILE A 740 -8.07 13.87 29.10
CA ILE A 740 -9.26 13.41 29.83
C ILE A 740 -10.47 13.55 28.90
N GLU A 741 -11.08 12.43 28.53
CA GLU A 741 -12.21 12.39 27.60
C GLU A 741 -13.50 11.96 28.31
N LEU A 742 -14.64 12.39 27.77
CA LEU A 742 -15.93 11.84 28.19
C LEU A 742 -15.94 10.34 27.88
N SER A 743 -16.38 9.54 28.85
CA SER A 743 -16.54 8.11 28.66
C SER A 743 -17.52 7.82 27.50
N PRO A 744 -17.39 6.68 26.78
CA PRO A 744 -18.29 6.33 25.67
C PRO A 744 -19.78 6.31 26.02
N GLU A 745 -20.10 6.27 27.31
CA GLU A 745 -21.46 6.18 27.86
C GLU A 745 -22.08 7.54 28.15
N GLY A 746 -21.35 8.64 27.93
CA GLY A 746 -21.86 10.00 28.12
C GLY A 746 -21.76 10.55 29.55
N THR A 747 -21.39 9.72 30.54
CA THR A 747 -21.22 10.14 31.94
C THR A 747 -19.86 9.72 32.51
N GLY A 748 -19.11 10.70 33.03
CA GLY A 748 -17.79 10.52 33.63
C GLY A 748 -16.62 10.75 32.66
N TYR A 749 -15.41 10.73 33.20
CA TYR A 749 -14.19 11.09 32.49
C TYR A 749 -13.14 9.98 32.53
N ARG A 750 -12.46 9.73 31.41
CA ARG A 750 -11.37 8.75 31.30
C ARG A 750 -10.15 9.40 30.66
N ALA A 751 -9.01 9.29 31.34
CA ALA A 751 -7.73 9.61 30.73
C ALA A 751 -7.41 8.59 29.62
N LYS A 752 -7.15 9.10 28.42
CA LYS A 752 -6.79 8.31 27.24
C LYS A 752 -5.57 8.91 26.58
N THR A 753 -4.54 8.07 26.43
CA THR A 753 -3.30 8.45 25.76
C THR A 753 -3.45 8.20 24.27
N ARG A 754 -3.12 9.22 23.47
CA ARG A 754 -3.17 9.17 22.01
C ARG A 754 -1.91 9.83 21.45
N PHE A 755 -1.50 9.41 20.27
CA PHE A 755 -0.59 10.22 19.48
C PHE A 755 -1.32 11.48 19.01
N ALA A 756 -0.77 12.65 19.32
CA ALA A 756 -1.44 13.93 19.08
C ALA A 756 -0.74 14.79 18.04
N ARG A 757 0.59 14.78 17.99
CA ARG A 757 1.40 15.71 17.17
C ARG A 757 2.67 15.06 16.64
N PHE A 758 3.19 15.66 15.57
CA PHE A 758 4.55 15.43 15.09
C PHE A 758 5.46 16.58 15.53
N PHE A 759 6.72 16.26 15.82
CA PHE A 759 7.81 17.21 15.92
C PHE A 759 8.93 16.79 14.96
N ASN A 760 9.87 17.70 14.66
CA ASN A 760 10.85 17.53 13.59
C ASN A 760 10.18 17.13 12.25
N LEU A 761 9.04 17.76 11.96
CA LEU A 761 8.18 17.41 10.83
C LEU A 761 8.87 17.63 9.46
N PRO A 762 9.64 18.71 9.23
CA PRO A 762 10.32 18.91 7.94
C PRO A 762 11.17 17.70 7.53
N GLU A 763 11.93 17.14 8.45
CA GLU A 763 12.84 16.02 8.26
C GLU A 763 12.07 14.72 8.02
N LEU A 764 11.02 14.47 8.80
CA LEU A 764 10.13 13.33 8.55
C LEU A 764 9.50 13.41 7.14
N ILE A 765 9.05 14.59 6.73
CA ILE A 765 8.44 14.79 5.41
C ILE A 765 9.47 14.64 4.30
N SER A 766 10.70 15.13 4.47
CA SER A 766 11.78 14.95 3.50
C SER A 766 12.10 13.46 3.30
N ILE A 767 12.22 12.69 4.39
CA ILE A 767 12.44 11.24 4.33
C ILE A 767 11.25 10.56 3.66
N PHE A 768 10.02 10.89 4.06
CA PHE A 768 8.81 10.27 3.49
C PHE A 768 8.67 10.55 1.98
N LYS A 769 9.02 11.76 1.53
CA LYS A 769 8.97 12.17 0.12
C LYS A 769 9.98 11.45 -0.78
N GLU A 770 11.02 10.82 -0.25
CA GLU A 770 11.90 9.97 -1.07
C GLU A 770 11.16 8.80 -1.71
N ALA A 771 10.06 8.34 -1.11
CA ALA A 771 9.19 7.31 -1.68
C ALA A 771 7.83 7.86 -2.11
N ALA A 772 7.34 8.97 -1.55
CA ALA A 772 5.97 9.43 -1.77
C ALA A 772 5.84 10.59 -2.77
N ASP A 773 5.09 10.37 -3.86
CA ASP A 773 4.53 11.42 -4.71
C ASP A 773 3.16 11.83 -4.19
N ILE A 774 3.01 13.10 -3.80
CA ILE A 774 1.81 13.62 -3.14
C ILE A 774 1.14 14.64 -4.05
N GLN A 775 -0.10 14.33 -4.46
CA GLN A 775 -0.90 15.20 -5.33
C GLN A 775 -2.28 15.41 -4.71
N THR A 776 -2.51 16.59 -4.12
CA THR A 776 -3.81 16.97 -3.54
C THR A 776 -4.74 17.54 -4.62
N SER A 777 -6.04 17.64 -4.33
CA SER A 777 -7.01 18.30 -5.22
C SER A 777 -6.60 19.74 -5.51
N ASP A 778 -6.05 20.42 -4.51
CA ASP A 778 -5.70 21.83 -4.57
C ASP A 778 -4.43 22.07 -5.40
N MET A 779 -3.48 21.12 -5.37
CA MET A 779 -2.30 21.14 -6.23
C MET A 779 -2.66 20.99 -7.71
N LEU A 780 -3.69 20.18 -7.99
CA LEU A 780 -4.09 19.83 -9.36
C LEU A 780 -5.17 20.73 -9.95
N ASN A 781 -5.76 21.65 -9.17
CA ASN A 781 -6.89 22.50 -9.59
C ASN A 781 -8.00 21.72 -10.32
N LEU A 782 -8.31 20.51 -9.83
CA LEU A 782 -9.32 19.66 -10.46
C LEU A 782 -10.69 20.36 -10.43
N PRO A 783 -11.51 20.26 -11.50
CA PRO A 783 -12.86 20.81 -11.51
C PRO A 783 -13.76 19.95 -10.61
N VAL A 784 -13.69 20.23 -9.31
CA VAL A 784 -14.51 19.60 -8.28
C VAL A 784 -15.56 20.60 -7.78
N PRO A 785 -16.82 20.19 -7.61
CA PRO A 785 -17.86 21.08 -7.11
C PRO A 785 -17.52 21.53 -5.68
N GLU A 786 -17.87 22.78 -5.37
CA GLU A 786 -17.84 23.27 -3.99
C GLU A 786 -19.00 22.66 -3.22
N ALA A 787 -18.72 22.14 -2.02
CA ALA A 787 -19.74 21.59 -1.16
C ALA A 787 -19.98 22.51 0.03
N GLU A 788 -21.26 22.69 0.33
CA GLU A 788 -21.71 23.27 1.59
C GLU A 788 -21.90 22.16 2.62
N PHE A 789 -21.34 22.35 3.80
CA PHE A 789 -21.44 21.40 4.91
C PHE A 789 -22.44 21.92 5.94
N ILE A 790 -23.52 21.17 6.15
CA ILE A 790 -24.63 21.55 7.03
C ILE A 790 -24.68 20.58 8.21
N ASN A 791 -24.41 21.09 9.42
CA ASN A 791 -24.51 20.33 10.67
C ASN A 791 -25.85 20.57 11.36
N GLU A 792 -26.75 19.58 11.28
CA GLU A 792 -28.06 19.62 11.96
C GLU A 792 -27.93 19.27 13.45
N VAL A 793 -28.11 20.27 14.32
CA VAL A 793 -28.06 20.10 15.78
C VAL A 793 -29.47 20.00 16.34
N LEU A 794 -29.92 18.77 16.59
CA LEU A 794 -31.25 18.47 17.14
C LEU A 794 -31.19 18.25 18.65
N LYS A 795 -32.26 18.66 19.35
CA LYS A 795 -32.43 18.38 20.79
C LYS A 795 -32.99 16.97 20.99
N PRO A 796 -32.52 16.22 22.00
CA PRO A 796 -33.09 14.91 22.31
C PRO A 796 -34.53 15.04 22.81
N SER A 797 -35.39 14.08 22.47
CA SER A 797 -36.73 13.95 23.04
C SER A 797 -36.66 13.64 24.55
N GLU A 798 -37.78 13.78 25.26
CA GLU A 798 -37.86 13.41 26.67
C GLU A 798 -37.53 11.92 26.87
N GLU A 799 -38.06 11.05 26.00
CA GLU A 799 -37.81 9.61 26.05
C GLU A 799 -36.33 9.27 25.79
N GLN A 800 -35.66 9.99 24.87
CA GLN A 800 -34.23 9.82 24.63
C GLN A 800 -33.39 10.23 25.84
N GLN A 801 -33.79 11.30 26.55
CA GLN A 801 -33.08 11.74 27.76
C GLN A 801 -33.17 10.68 28.86
N GLU A 802 -34.36 10.12 29.09
CA GLU A 802 -34.57 9.04 30.06
C GLU A 802 -33.75 7.78 29.70
N MET A 803 -33.74 7.38 28.43
CA MET A 803 -32.92 6.24 27.99
C MET A 803 -31.42 6.45 28.19
N VAL A 804 -30.92 7.65 27.89
CA VAL A 804 -29.51 7.99 28.08
C VAL A 804 -29.15 7.90 29.57
N SER A 805 -30.00 8.39 30.46
CA SER A 805 -29.82 8.21 31.90
C SER A 805 -29.78 6.73 32.32
N ALA A 806 -30.67 5.89 31.77
CA ALA A 806 -30.67 4.45 32.04
C ALA A 806 -29.40 3.74 31.53
N PHE A 807 -28.80 4.19 30.43
CA PHE A 807 -27.52 3.63 29.96
C PHE A 807 -26.36 3.92 30.93
N SER A 808 -26.38 5.08 31.59
CA SER A 808 -25.39 5.41 32.63
C SER A 808 -25.49 4.46 33.82
N GLU A 809 -26.70 4.15 34.28
CA GLU A 809 -26.92 3.20 35.37
C GLU A 809 -26.42 1.80 34.99
N ARG A 810 -26.80 1.30 33.81
CA ARG A 810 -26.31 0.00 33.26
C ARG A 810 -24.78 -0.05 33.19
N ALA A 811 -24.14 1.05 32.80
CA ALA A 811 -22.69 1.11 32.68
C ALA A 811 -21.97 1.08 34.03
N GLU A 812 -22.56 1.67 35.07
CA GLU A 812 -22.04 1.59 36.43
C GLU A 812 -22.20 0.18 37.00
N GLU A 813 -23.33 -0.49 36.77
CA GLU A 813 -23.54 -1.89 37.18
C GLU A 813 -22.53 -2.86 36.54
N VAL A 814 -22.29 -2.72 35.23
CA VAL A 814 -21.27 -3.51 34.50
C VAL A 814 -19.88 -3.25 35.06
N ARG A 815 -19.54 -1.99 35.37
CA ARG A 815 -18.24 -1.63 35.97
C ARG A 815 -18.05 -2.19 37.37
N ALA A 816 -19.13 -2.21 38.16
CA ALA A 816 -19.14 -2.76 39.50
C ALA A 816 -19.14 -4.30 39.52
N GLY A 817 -19.16 -4.96 38.35
CA GLY A 817 -19.22 -6.42 38.26
C GLY A 817 -20.57 -7.00 38.73
N LEU A 818 -21.60 -6.16 38.88
CA LEU A 818 -22.91 -6.55 39.36
C LEU A 818 -23.73 -7.30 38.30
N VAL A 819 -23.29 -7.22 37.04
CA VAL A 819 -23.95 -7.84 35.88
C VAL A 819 -22.97 -8.71 35.13
N ASN A 820 -23.40 -9.92 34.77
CA ASN A 820 -22.60 -10.82 33.96
C ASN A 820 -22.37 -10.21 32.56
N PRO A 821 -21.13 -10.17 32.04
CA PRO A 821 -20.80 -9.61 30.72
C PRO A 821 -21.57 -10.20 29.53
N THR A 822 -22.12 -11.42 29.67
CA THR A 822 -22.97 -12.06 28.65
C THR A 822 -24.39 -11.50 28.61
N VAL A 823 -24.88 -10.94 29.71
CA VAL A 823 -26.21 -10.32 29.82
C VAL A 823 -26.13 -8.86 29.38
N ASP A 824 -25.19 -8.10 29.94
CA ASP A 824 -24.90 -6.74 29.55
C ASP A 824 -23.42 -6.42 29.66
N ASN A 825 -22.93 -5.55 28.78
CA ASN A 825 -21.53 -5.15 28.75
C ASN A 825 -21.36 -3.79 28.06
N MET A 826 -20.17 -3.21 28.18
CA MET A 826 -19.88 -1.89 27.63
C MET A 826 -20.10 -1.78 26.12
N LEU A 827 -19.85 -2.86 25.35
CA LEU A 827 -20.08 -2.85 23.90
C LEU A 827 -21.57 -2.81 23.57
N LYS A 828 -22.39 -3.57 24.31
CA LYS A 828 -23.84 -3.59 24.16
C LYS A 828 -24.45 -2.23 24.51
N ILE A 829 -24.06 -1.64 25.65
CA ILE A 829 -24.53 -0.32 26.09
C ILE A 829 -24.15 0.77 25.08
N THR A 830 -22.90 0.78 24.60
CA THR A 830 -22.46 1.75 23.58
C THR A 830 -23.26 1.60 22.28
N ASN A 831 -23.54 0.36 21.86
CA ASN A 831 -24.34 0.09 20.67
C ASN A 831 -25.79 0.53 20.85
N ASP A 832 -26.39 0.31 22.02
CA ASP A 832 -27.74 0.76 22.36
C ASP A 832 -27.83 2.30 22.38
N GLY A 833 -26.83 2.97 22.97
CA GLY A 833 -26.71 4.42 22.94
C GLY A 833 -26.65 4.98 21.52
N ARG A 834 -25.87 4.36 20.62
CA ARG A 834 -25.80 4.76 19.21
C ARG A 834 -27.12 4.54 18.47
N LYS A 835 -27.84 3.44 18.75
CA LYS A 835 -29.19 3.21 18.21
C LYS A 835 -30.17 4.27 18.68
N CYS A 836 -30.21 4.55 19.99
CA CYS A 836 -31.07 5.59 20.57
C CYS A 836 -30.81 6.96 19.94
N ALA A 837 -29.52 7.30 19.74
CA ALA A 837 -29.10 8.55 19.12
C ALA A 837 -29.46 8.67 17.63
N LEU A 838 -29.70 7.55 16.95
CA LEU A 838 -30.21 7.52 15.57
C LEU A 838 -31.75 7.59 15.59
N ASP A 839 -32.39 6.62 16.26
CA ASP A 839 -33.84 6.55 16.46
C ASP A 839 -34.19 5.65 17.67
N GLN A 840 -34.95 6.17 18.63
CA GLN A 840 -35.36 5.43 19.83
C GLN A 840 -36.16 4.15 19.52
N ARG A 841 -36.85 4.10 18.38
CA ARG A 841 -37.64 2.94 17.93
C ARG A 841 -36.77 1.72 17.60
N LEU A 842 -35.45 1.91 17.41
CA LEU A 842 -34.49 0.79 17.27
C LEU A 842 -34.26 0.00 18.56
N LEU A 843 -34.66 0.55 19.70
CA LEU A 843 -34.61 -0.12 20.99
C LEU A 843 -35.99 -0.62 21.40
N ASN A 844 -37.02 0.18 21.13
CA ASN A 844 -38.41 -0.20 21.40
C ASN A 844 -39.33 0.37 20.32
N GLU A 845 -39.85 -0.51 19.47
CA GLU A 845 -40.71 -0.16 18.33
C GLU A 845 -42.04 0.49 18.73
N LEU A 846 -42.47 0.36 19.99
CA LEU A 846 -43.70 0.94 20.51
C LEU A 846 -43.59 2.44 20.84
N LEU A 847 -42.39 3.00 20.79
CA LEU A 847 -42.17 4.41 21.09
C LEU A 847 -42.65 5.32 19.97
N PRO A 848 -43.08 6.55 20.30
CA PRO A 848 -43.57 7.49 19.31
C PRO A 848 -42.46 7.91 18.34
N ASP A 849 -42.86 8.19 17.10
CA ASP A 849 -42.03 8.87 16.12
C ASP A 849 -42.00 10.37 16.41
N ALA A 850 -40.92 10.84 17.05
CA ALA A 850 -40.80 12.23 17.45
C ALA A 850 -40.69 13.14 16.20
N GLU A 851 -41.55 14.15 16.10
CA GLU A 851 -41.62 15.05 14.93
C GLU A 851 -40.26 15.68 14.58
N LYS A 852 -39.47 16.06 15.60
CA LYS A 852 -38.14 16.68 15.46
C LYS A 852 -36.99 15.66 15.64
N SER A 853 -37.15 14.45 15.12
CA SER A 853 -36.10 13.42 15.12
C SER A 853 -35.12 13.61 13.95
N LYS A 854 -33.92 13.02 14.07
CA LYS A 854 -32.93 13.00 12.98
C LYS A 854 -33.48 12.39 11.69
N VAL A 855 -34.24 11.32 11.82
CA VAL A 855 -34.84 10.63 10.67
C VAL A 855 -35.85 11.54 9.98
N ASN A 856 -36.71 12.24 10.74
CA ASN A 856 -37.70 13.16 10.17
C ASN A 856 -37.07 14.39 9.51
N THR A 857 -36.05 15.00 10.13
CA THR A 857 -35.30 16.10 9.53
C THR A 857 -34.58 15.66 8.24
N CYS A 858 -33.97 14.47 8.23
CA CYS A 858 -33.35 13.93 7.02
C CYS A 858 -34.38 13.68 5.90
N VAL A 859 -35.55 13.13 6.23
CA VAL A 859 -36.65 12.95 5.26
C VAL A 859 -37.11 14.29 4.69
N GLU A 860 -37.19 15.34 5.51
CA GLU A 860 -37.57 16.68 5.08
C GLU A 860 -36.54 17.26 4.11
N ASN A 861 -35.26 17.24 4.48
CA ASN A 861 -34.17 17.73 3.64
C ASN A 861 -34.08 16.93 2.33
N ALA A 862 -34.18 15.60 2.40
CA ALA A 862 -34.15 14.75 1.21
C ALA A 862 -35.35 15.01 0.28
N PHE A 863 -36.54 15.28 0.83
CA PHE A 863 -37.70 15.64 0.03
C PHE A 863 -37.51 16.99 -0.67
N GLN A 864 -36.99 18.00 0.04
CA GLN A 864 -36.72 19.32 -0.52
C GLN A 864 -35.73 19.24 -1.70
N VAL A 865 -34.60 18.56 -1.51
CA VAL A 865 -33.59 18.35 -2.56
C VAL A 865 -34.18 17.62 -3.78
N TRP A 866 -35.06 16.65 -3.54
CA TRP A 866 -35.73 15.92 -4.61
C TRP A 866 -36.70 16.80 -5.40
N ASP A 867 -37.45 17.68 -4.73
CA ASP A 867 -38.42 18.57 -5.36
C ASP A 867 -37.73 19.67 -6.17
N GLU A 868 -36.72 20.32 -5.59
CA GLU A 868 -35.92 21.37 -6.25
C GLU A 868 -35.19 20.84 -7.49
N GLY A 869 -34.62 19.63 -7.43
CA GLY A 869 -33.87 19.03 -8.53
C GLY A 869 -34.71 18.20 -9.52
N LYS A 870 -36.03 18.33 -9.49
CA LYS A 870 -36.96 17.53 -10.32
C LYS A 870 -36.76 17.76 -11.83
N ALA A 871 -36.44 18.98 -12.24
CA ALA A 871 -36.18 19.32 -13.65
C ALA A 871 -34.97 18.55 -14.20
N ASP A 872 -33.89 18.48 -13.42
CA ASP A 872 -32.63 17.85 -13.83
C ASP A 872 -32.50 16.39 -13.40
N ARG A 873 -33.55 15.82 -12.78
CA ARG A 873 -33.55 14.47 -12.19
C ARG A 873 -32.34 14.22 -11.30
N THR A 874 -32.03 15.18 -10.44
CA THR A 874 -30.89 15.10 -9.53
C THR A 874 -31.03 13.93 -8.57
N THR A 875 -29.89 13.43 -8.08
CA THR A 875 -29.80 12.27 -7.20
C THR A 875 -29.16 12.64 -5.87
N GLN A 876 -29.42 11.82 -4.86
CA GLN A 876 -28.90 11.98 -3.51
C GLN A 876 -28.62 10.63 -2.86
N LEU A 877 -27.67 10.64 -1.92
CA LEU A 877 -27.30 9.46 -1.14
C LEU A 877 -27.65 9.66 0.33
N ILE A 878 -28.19 8.63 0.97
CA ILE A 878 -28.43 8.61 2.41
C ILE A 878 -27.60 7.48 3.03
N PHE A 879 -26.61 7.86 3.84
CA PHE A 879 -25.77 6.94 4.59
C PHE A 879 -26.42 6.58 5.92
N CYS A 880 -26.61 5.28 6.15
CA CYS A 880 -27.01 4.75 7.44
C CYS A 880 -26.35 3.40 7.73
N ASP A 881 -25.52 3.30 8.78
CA ASP A 881 -24.74 2.10 9.10
C ASP A 881 -25.44 1.18 10.09
N LEU A 882 -26.15 1.73 11.09
CA LEU A 882 -26.66 0.97 12.23
C LEU A 882 -27.95 0.16 11.97
N SER A 883 -28.78 0.59 11.02
CA SER A 883 -30.16 0.09 10.86
C SER A 883 -30.40 -0.54 9.48
N THR A 884 -29.46 -1.37 9.03
CA THR A 884 -29.58 -2.02 7.71
C THR A 884 -30.77 -2.99 7.63
N PRO A 885 -31.46 -3.11 6.47
CA PRO A 885 -32.63 -3.99 6.33
C PRO A 885 -32.29 -5.46 6.56
N LYS A 886 -33.07 -6.17 7.39
CA LYS A 886 -32.91 -7.60 7.67
C LYS A 886 -33.96 -8.50 7.00
N GLY A 887 -35.10 -7.93 6.60
CA GLY A 887 -36.20 -8.69 5.98
C GLY A 887 -36.99 -9.56 6.96
N ASP A 888 -36.85 -9.34 8.27
CA ASP A 888 -37.52 -10.08 9.35
C ASP A 888 -38.77 -9.37 9.91
N GLY A 889 -39.15 -8.22 9.32
CA GLY A 889 -40.30 -7.42 9.74
C GLY A 889 -40.04 -6.48 10.93
N THR A 890 -38.81 -6.47 11.48
CA THR A 890 -38.43 -5.54 12.56
C THR A 890 -38.24 -4.12 12.04
N PHE A 891 -38.42 -3.14 12.92
CA PHE A 891 -38.23 -1.73 12.62
C PHE A 891 -36.80 -1.46 12.12
N ASN A 892 -36.71 -0.77 10.98
CA ASN A 892 -35.46 -0.28 10.46
C ASN A 892 -35.65 1.09 9.80
N VAL A 893 -34.60 1.91 9.89
CA VAL A 893 -34.61 3.31 9.42
C VAL A 893 -34.72 3.39 7.90
N TYR A 894 -34.23 2.40 7.16
CA TYR A 894 -34.32 2.37 5.70
C TYR A 894 -35.78 2.31 5.23
N ASP A 895 -36.54 1.35 5.75
CA ASP A 895 -37.96 1.20 5.45
C ASP A 895 -38.77 2.41 5.94
N ASP A 896 -38.47 2.94 7.14
CA ASP A 896 -39.13 4.13 7.69
C ASP A 896 -38.93 5.37 6.81
N VAL A 897 -37.68 5.66 6.43
CA VAL A 897 -37.34 6.78 5.52
C VAL A 897 -38.04 6.62 4.17
N ARG A 898 -37.98 5.42 3.56
CA ARG A 898 -38.67 5.17 2.28
C ARG A 898 -40.17 5.39 2.40
N ASN A 899 -40.81 4.84 3.43
CA ASN A 899 -42.26 4.94 3.61
C ASN A 899 -42.70 6.40 3.81
N LYS A 900 -41.93 7.20 4.58
CA LYS A 900 -42.21 8.63 4.78
C LYS A 900 -42.02 9.45 3.51
N LEU A 901 -40.96 9.18 2.74
CA LEU A 901 -40.73 9.85 1.45
C LEU A 901 -41.83 9.51 0.43
N VAL A 902 -42.28 8.25 0.38
CA VAL A 902 -43.42 7.82 -0.46
C VAL A 902 -44.72 8.50 -0.02
N ALA A 903 -44.97 8.60 1.29
CA ALA A 903 -46.14 9.31 1.81
C ALA A 903 -46.15 10.80 1.44
N ARG A 904 -44.97 11.43 1.26
CA ARG A 904 -44.82 12.79 0.74
C ARG A 904 -44.94 12.89 -0.79
N GLY A 905 -45.12 11.79 -1.50
CA GLY A 905 -45.40 11.76 -2.94
C GLY A 905 -44.22 11.35 -3.83
N ILE A 906 -43.09 10.92 -3.26
CA ILE A 906 -41.96 10.40 -4.06
C ILE A 906 -42.32 8.99 -4.58
N PRO A 907 -42.17 8.71 -5.89
CA PRO A 907 -42.40 7.37 -6.41
C PRO A 907 -41.47 6.34 -5.76
N LYS A 908 -42.02 5.20 -5.33
CA LYS A 908 -41.24 4.13 -4.67
C LYS A 908 -40.06 3.64 -5.52
N GLU A 909 -40.23 3.63 -6.84
CA GLU A 909 -39.23 3.20 -7.82
C GLU A 909 -37.98 4.09 -7.84
N GLU A 910 -38.09 5.34 -7.37
CA GLU A 910 -36.98 6.29 -7.32
C GLU A 910 -36.13 6.13 -6.06
N ILE A 911 -36.51 5.24 -5.14
CA ILE A 911 -35.83 4.97 -3.87
C ILE A 911 -35.30 3.53 -3.88
N ALA A 912 -34.00 3.35 -3.68
CA ALA A 912 -33.39 2.02 -3.66
C ALA A 912 -32.43 1.83 -2.48
N PHE A 913 -32.26 0.58 -2.05
CA PHE A 913 -31.31 0.21 -1.00
C PHE A 913 -30.19 -0.64 -1.59
N ILE A 914 -28.93 -0.26 -1.41
CA ILE A 914 -27.79 -1.07 -1.91
C ILE A 914 -27.76 -2.50 -1.32
N HIS A 915 -28.40 -2.72 -0.18
CA HIS A 915 -28.47 -4.02 0.50
C HIS A 915 -29.30 -5.06 -0.26
N GLU A 916 -30.26 -4.63 -1.07
CA GLU A 916 -31.09 -5.49 -1.91
C GLU A 916 -30.35 -5.99 -3.16
N TYR A 917 -29.22 -5.34 -3.49
CA TYR A 917 -28.39 -5.63 -4.66
C TYR A 917 -27.09 -6.33 -4.21
N ASN A 918 -27.23 -7.62 -3.90
CA ASN A 918 -26.20 -8.43 -3.26
C ASN A 918 -25.13 -9.02 -4.21
N THR A 919 -25.29 -8.87 -5.52
CA THR A 919 -24.31 -9.31 -6.51
C THR A 919 -23.70 -8.11 -7.25
N GLU A 920 -22.46 -8.25 -7.71
CA GLU A 920 -21.77 -7.17 -8.45
C GLU A 920 -22.55 -6.74 -9.71
N ALA A 921 -23.15 -7.69 -10.43
CA ALA A 921 -24.00 -7.39 -11.59
C ALA A 921 -25.23 -6.54 -11.20
N LYS A 922 -25.91 -6.89 -10.11
CA LYS A 922 -27.05 -6.12 -9.58
C LYS A 922 -26.63 -4.73 -9.12
N LYS A 923 -25.47 -4.59 -8.47
CA LYS A 923 -24.94 -3.29 -8.05
C LYS A 923 -24.59 -2.39 -9.24
N ALA A 924 -23.97 -2.95 -10.27
CA ALA A 924 -23.66 -2.22 -11.50
C ALA A 924 -24.93 -1.67 -12.15
N GLU A 925 -25.98 -2.50 -12.25
CA GLU A 925 -27.30 -2.09 -12.73
C GLU A 925 -27.92 -0.98 -11.86
N LEU A 926 -27.82 -1.09 -10.53
CA LEU A 926 -28.30 -0.04 -9.63
C LEU A 926 -27.56 1.28 -9.83
N PHE A 927 -26.23 1.25 -9.89
CA PHE A 927 -25.43 2.45 -10.06
C PHE A 927 -25.70 3.14 -11.39
N ALA A 928 -25.92 2.36 -12.45
CA ALA A 928 -26.41 2.85 -13.73
C ALA A 928 -27.75 3.58 -13.61
N LYS A 929 -28.73 2.99 -12.91
CA LYS A 929 -30.03 3.62 -12.66
C LYS A 929 -29.90 4.93 -11.88
N VAL A 930 -28.95 5.02 -10.95
CA VAL A 930 -28.66 6.27 -10.23
C VAL A 930 -28.08 7.32 -11.18
N ARG A 931 -27.04 7.01 -11.97
CA ARG A 931 -26.46 7.96 -12.94
C ARG A 931 -27.48 8.46 -13.96
N ALA A 932 -28.41 7.60 -14.38
CA ALA A 932 -29.52 7.94 -15.26
C ALA A 932 -30.66 8.74 -14.60
N GLY A 933 -30.62 8.97 -13.27
CA GLY A 933 -31.68 9.65 -12.52
C GLY A 933 -32.98 8.85 -12.42
N GLN A 934 -32.94 7.54 -12.65
CA GLN A 934 -34.08 6.62 -12.46
C GLN A 934 -34.27 6.30 -10.97
N VAL A 935 -33.16 6.06 -10.26
CA VAL A 935 -33.13 6.02 -8.80
C VAL A 935 -32.56 7.36 -8.34
N ARG A 936 -33.40 8.20 -7.73
CA ARG A 936 -33.02 9.53 -7.26
C ARG A 936 -32.55 9.53 -5.80
N ILE A 937 -32.93 8.53 -5.01
CA ILE A 937 -32.52 8.38 -3.61
C ILE A 937 -31.94 6.98 -3.41
N LEU A 938 -30.64 6.90 -3.20
CA LEU A 938 -29.97 5.63 -2.91
C LEU A 938 -29.50 5.61 -1.46
N MET A 939 -30.03 4.65 -0.68
CA MET A 939 -29.62 4.44 0.71
C MET A 939 -28.59 3.32 0.82
N GLY A 940 -27.58 3.50 1.66
CA GLY A 940 -26.56 2.49 1.87
C GLY A 940 -25.71 2.69 3.11
N SER A 941 -25.03 1.61 3.51
CA SER A 941 -24.04 1.67 4.57
C SER A 941 -22.70 2.08 3.98
N THR A 942 -21.88 2.74 4.79
CA THR A 942 -20.55 3.21 4.44
C THR A 942 -19.68 2.10 3.82
N PRO A 943 -19.65 0.85 4.33
CA PRO A 943 -18.86 -0.21 3.72
C PRO A 943 -19.37 -0.66 2.33
N LYS A 944 -20.67 -0.54 2.06
CA LYS A 944 -21.25 -0.97 0.77
C LYS A 944 -21.22 0.13 -0.29
N LEU A 945 -21.30 1.40 0.10
CA LEU A 945 -21.49 2.53 -0.82
C LEU A 945 -20.31 3.52 -0.82
N GLY A 946 -19.43 3.49 0.19
CA GLY A 946 -18.42 4.53 0.41
C GLY A 946 -17.07 4.39 -0.31
N ALA A 947 -16.77 3.25 -0.93
CA ALA A 947 -15.51 3.04 -1.66
C ALA A 947 -15.76 2.47 -3.06
N GLY A 948 -15.08 3.02 -4.08
CA GLY A 948 -15.15 2.52 -5.47
C GLY A 948 -16.49 2.70 -6.18
N THR A 949 -17.44 3.44 -5.60
CA THR A 949 -18.77 3.65 -6.20
C THR A 949 -18.78 4.86 -7.14
N ASN A 950 -19.18 4.62 -8.39
CA ASN A 950 -19.24 5.64 -9.44
C ASN A 950 -20.71 6.03 -9.72
N VAL A 951 -21.26 7.02 -9.02
CA VAL A 951 -22.65 7.52 -9.18
C VAL A 951 -22.76 9.06 -9.18
N GLN A 952 -21.67 9.74 -9.54
CA GLN A 952 -21.49 11.19 -9.35
C GLN A 952 -22.30 12.05 -10.33
N ASP A 953 -22.68 11.55 -11.51
CA ASP A 953 -23.15 12.34 -12.66
C ASP A 953 -24.31 13.30 -12.38
N ARG A 954 -25.22 12.93 -11.48
CA ARG A 954 -26.40 13.73 -11.08
C ARG A 954 -26.48 13.99 -9.58
N LEU A 955 -25.42 13.66 -8.84
CA LEU A 955 -25.41 13.68 -7.38
C LEU A 955 -25.27 15.11 -6.86
N ILE A 956 -26.24 15.59 -6.08
CA ILE A 956 -26.22 16.95 -5.52
C ILE A 956 -26.23 17.00 -3.99
N ALA A 957 -26.56 15.89 -3.31
CA ALA A 957 -26.62 15.86 -1.85
C ALA A 957 -26.19 14.52 -1.26
N LEU A 958 -25.53 14.61 -0.10
CA LEU A 958 -25.16 13.48 0.76
C LEU A 958 -25.74 13.72 2.14
N HIS A 959 -26.51 12.75 2.64
CA HIS A 959 -27.10 12.79 3.99
C HIS A 959 -26.47 11.72 4.85
N HIS A 960 -25.98 12.08 6.04
CA HIS A 960 -25.40 11.14 7.00
C HIS A 960 -26.28 11.07 8.24
N LEU A 961 -27.04 9.98 8.39
CA LEU A 961 -27.96 9.79 9.52
C LEU A 961 -27.23 9.38 10.81
N ASP A 962 -26.18 8.57 10.66
CA ASP A 962 -25.28 8.20 11.74
C ASP A 962 -23.81 8.30 11.29
N CYS A 963 -22.95 8.65 12.24
CA CYS A 963 -21.52 8.74 11.98
C CYS A 963 -20.94 7.31 11.93
N PRO A 964 -20.18 6.95 10.86
CA PRO A 964 -19.46 5.69 10.82
C PRO A 964 -18.46 5.63 11.97
N TRP A 965 -18.08 4.42 12.39
CA TRP A 965 -17.15 4.23 13.50
C TRP A 965 -15.77 4.89 13.28
N LYS A 966 -15.38 5.17 12.03
CA LYS A 966 -14.06 5.71 11.69
C LYS A 966 -14.20 7.05 10.97
N PRO A 967 -13.53 8.12 11.45
CA PRO A 967 -13.49 9.42 10.76
C PRO A 967 -12.98 9.32 9.32
N SER A 968 -12.03 8.42 9.05
CA SER A 968 -11.53 8.13 7.71
C SER A 968 -12.62 7.79 6.71
N ASP A 969 -13.71 7.16 7.14
CA ASP A 969 -14.73 6.64 6.25
C ASP A 969 -15.62 7.77 5.70
N VAL A 970 -15.87 8.82 6.49
CA VAL A 970 -16.49 10.09 6.00
C VAL A 970 -15.57 10.78 5.01
N GLY A 971 -14.29 10.96 5.36
CA GLY A 971 -13.32 11.57 4.45
C GLY A 971 -13.07 10.76 3.17
N ARG A 972 -13.36 9.45 3.17
CA ARG A 972 -13.34 8.59 1.97
C ARG A 972 -14.55 8.83 1.10
N ILE A 973 -15.74 8.86 1.68
CA ILE A 973 -16.98 9.21 0.98
C ILE A 973 -16.81 10.54 0.24
N LEU A 974 -16.38 11.60 0.94
CA LEU A 974 -16.17 12.91 0.32
C LEU A 974 -15.18 12.85 -0.84
N ARG A 975 -14.06 12.14 -0.71
CA ARG A 975 -13.09 11.95 -1.79
C ARG A 975 -13.64 11.13 -2.96
N THR A 976 -14.37 10.04 -2.68
CA THR A 976 -15.01 9.21 -3.71
C THR A 976 -16.01 10.03 -4.53
N PHE A 977 -16.77 10.92 -3.91
CA PHE A 977 -17.72 11.80 -4.58
C PHE A 977 -17.13 13.13 -5.04
N LYS A 978 -15.79 13.27 -5.03
CA LYS A 978 -15.05 14.45 -5.51
C LYS A 978 -15.50 15.75 -4.85
N ILE A 979 -15.78 15.71 -3.55
CA ILE A 979 -16.17 16.87 -2.75
C ILE A 979 -14.92 17.45 -2.07
N LYS A 980 -14.75 18.79 -2.14
CA LYS A 980 -13.68 19.50 -1.40
C LYS A 980 -13.81 19.23 0.10
N LYS A 981 -12.67 18.97 0.76
CA LYS A 981 -12.64 18.62 2.18
C LYS A 981 -12.39 19.88 3.02
N ASN A 982 -13.38 20.31 3.79
CA ASN A 982 -13.18 21.13 4.99
C ASN A 982 -13.69 20.28 6.15
N VAL A 983 -12.81 19.56 6.86
CA VAL A 983 -13.24 18.74 8.01
C VAL A 983 -12.29 18.99 9.15
N GLU A 984 -12.82 19.48 10.27
CA GLU A 984 -12.12 19.60 11.53
C GLU A 984 -12.55 18.42 12.42
N VAL A 985 -11.59 17.53 12.73
CA VAL A 985 -11.86 16.42 13.66
C VAL A 985 -11.66 16.94 15.06
N THR A 986 -12.76 17.18 15.78
CA THR A 986 -12.66 17.55 17.20
C THR A 986 -12.50 16.33 18.10
N ASP A 987 -11.80 16.52 19.23
CA ASP A 987 -11.27 15.48 20.12
C ASP A 987 -12.29 14.47 20.68
N ASN A 988 -13.58 14.74 20.54
CA ASN A 988 -14.68 13.92 21.08
C ASN A 988 -15.24 12.89 20.08
N GLY A 989 -14.62 12.67 18.92
CA GLY A 989 -15.19 11.84 17.87
C GLY A 989 -16.44 12.46 17.22
N LYS A 990 -16.75 13.72 17.56
CA LYS A 990 -17.62 14.57 16.75
C LYS A 990 -16.79 15.02 15.56
N ILE A 991 -17.13 14.46 14.40
CA ILE A 991 -16.73 15.05 13.13
C ILE A 991 -17.57 16.32 13.02
N ILE A 992 -16.93 17.48 13.12
CA ILE A 992 -17.55 18.72 12.68
C ILE A 992 -17.29 18.72 11.17
N ILE A 993 -18.34 18.39 10.42
CA ILE A 993 -18.32 18.42 8.96
C ILE A 993 -18.57 19.85 8.53
#